data_AF-A0A954NSJ0-F1
#
_entry.id   AF-A0A954NSJ0-F1
#
_cell.length_a   1.000
_cell.length_b   1.000
_cell.length_c   1.000
_cell.angle_alpha   90.00
_cell.angle_beta   90.00
_cell.angle_gamma   90.00
#
_symmetry.space_group_name_H-M   'P 1'
#
loop_
_entity.id
_entity.type
_entity.pdbx_description
1 polymer ?
#
loop_
_entity_poly.entity_id
_entity_poly.type
_entity_poly.pdbx_seq_one_letter_code
_entity_poly.pdbx_strand_id
1 'polypeptide(L)'
;MQRLNLVPRPITGERRHLIQIDDIVRLCIAVSMFVFLAVMFLSTLASGDDTVTSGEQLTDANVLLSRGEAIWKQSCADCHGEQGEGVPGAYEKLLIGDESVGQLTKVIVETMPKDEAETCIGEDAVAVATWIHHTFYSEAARLRNRPARITLTHLTGNQLQQSLADLYGSFGNSSEKVDQHGLSAQYYDGSSRKDETLKIERVDPIINFDWGKESPGEGIKPEAYFTRWRGGLKVDETGRYEIVVRSTAAFQMEFGRIGRLFIDNHVQSGDKTEFRKSLKLLAGRVYPLQIDLYQRERKTEQPPVNVMLSWVAPHGVEEVIPQRNLIATTPPATFALQTRLPPDDRSYGYDRGLAVDLAWDESTTQAAVEFASISVNELWPDYQKRHKDDTDENRARLRGFVGEIAAVAFRGPLNEEERQFYIDNQIEATEDDASAIKRCLLTILKSPRFLYPELDRDRSVSQRAANRLALTLFDSLPSDKALREAARNNQLETEEQIRQMAQRMVNDDRCTGKMREMLFEWLNLSHLREITKDRELYPDFDSTLVADLRSSLNALLDDAVIDADGDFRLLFDADWVYTSPRLAEFYGDLWQTGTSETSVSDGGEEAPVEAYIGLQPTNALKRVQAKAPYDHGVLSHPYLMSGLAYSDTTSPIHRGVFLIRYMLGRTLQPPNAAFTPLSPDLHPDLTTRERVQLQTSPETCQVCHSKINQLGFTLETFDAVGRFREKEGQKQIDASGSYIDQNGETVTFTGTDDLAQYLPGSDDAHRGFVSRAFQHFVKQPIAAYGPEKLDELIEKFRAGNFNLQNLLVEIAVIAATPPAPTSPTSNTDS
;
A
#
# COMPACT_ATOMS: atom_id res chain seq x y z
N MET A 1 -10.36 -42.23 -61.20
CA MET A 1 -10.99 -42.01 -59.88
C MET A 1 -10.30 -42.92 -58.86
N GLN A 2 -10.15 -42.61 -57.57
CA GLN A 2 -9.94 -41.34 -56.85
C GLN A 2 -9.67 -41.70 -55.37
N ARG A 3 -8.73 -41.03 -54.67
CA ARG A 3 -8.38 -41.28 -53.23
C ARG A 3 -7.75 -42.67 -52.96
N LEU A 4 -7.05 -42.98 -51.86
CA LEU A 4 -6.30 -42.20 -50.84
C LEU A 4 -5.26 -43.13 -50.14
N ASN A 5 -4.21 -42.53 -49.57
CA ASN A 5 -3.46 -42.94 -48.36
C ASN A 5 -2.57 -44.21 -48.25
N LEU A 6 -1.33 -43.93 -47.78
CA LEU A 6 -0.51 -44.62 -46.75
C LEU A 6 0.36 -45.88 -47.06
N VAL A 7 1.69 -45.63 -47.08
CA VAL A 7 2.76 -46.26 -46.24
C VAL A 7 3.06 -47.77 -46.41
N PRO A 8 4.33 -48.13 -46.76
CA PRO A 8 5.24 -48.64 -45.71
C PRO A 8 6.75 -48.27 -45.84
N ARG A 9 7.47 -48.39 -44.70
CA ARG A 9 8.95 -48.56 -44.55
C ARG A 9 9.35 -50.04 -44.83
N PRO A 10 10.61 -50.53 -44.70
CA PRO A 10 11.91 -49.91 -44.37
C PRO A 10 12.88 -49.93 -45.60
N ILE A 11 14.23 -50.07 -45.63
CA ILE A 11 15.31 -50.49 -44.68
C ILE A 11 16.66 -49.80 -45.04
N THR A 12 17.64 -49.94 -44.13
CA THR A 12 19.10 -49.63 -44.20
C THR A 12 19.54 -48.21 -43.83
N GLY A 13 20.62 -48.00 -43.06
CA GLY A 13 21.43 -48.95 -42.27
C GLY A 13 22.91 -48.64 -42.28
N GLU A 14 23.44 -47.97 -41.23
CA GLU A 14 24.79 -47.39 -41.27
C GLU A 14 25.51 -47.41 -39.90
N ARG A 15 26.84 -47.28 -39.90
CA ARG A 15 27.70 -47.27 -38.69
C ARG A 15 28.61 -46.04 -38.64
N ARG A 16 28.54 -45.36 -37.50
CA ARG A 16 29.52 -44.43 -36.87
C ARG A 16 30.85 -44.18 -37.62
N HIS A 17 31.17 -42.89 -37.77
CA HIS A 17 32.52 -42.37 -37.52
C HIS A 17 32.44 -41.20 -36.51
N LEU A 18 33.53 -40.95 -35.79
CA LEU A 18 33.63 -39.86 -34.81
C LEU A 18 34.15 -38.57 -35.45
N ILE A 19 33.74 -37.43 -34.89
CA ILE A 19 34.43 -36.14 -34.99
C ILE A 19 34.74 -35.67 -33.55
N GLN A 20 35.82 -34.92 -33.36
CA GLN A 20 36.43 -34.63 -32.06
C GLN A 20 35.81 -33.44 -31.30
N ILE A 21 36.13 -33.34 -30.01
CA ILE A 21 35.60 -32.36 -29.05
C ILE A 21 36.38 -31.01 -29.09
N ASP A 22 37.53 -30.97 -29.76
CA ASP A 22 38.53 -29.91 -29.64
C ASP A 22 38.08 -28.52 -30.17
N ASP A 23 37.13 -28.45 -31.10
CA ASP A 23 36.70 -27.18 -31.71
C ASP A 23 35.74 -26.37 -30.82
N ILE A 24 34.94 -27.01 -29.96
CA ILE A 24 34.03 -26.30 -29.04
C ILE A 24 34.82 -25.53 -27.97
N VAL A 25 35.89 -26.12 -27.45
CA VAL A 25 36.76 -25.51 -26.42
C VAL A 25 37.40 -24.21 -26.93
N ARG A 26 37.76 -24.16 -28.22
CA ARG A 26 38.35 -22.97 -28.84
C ARG A 26 37.38 -21.79 -28.96
N LEU A 27 36.10 -22.06 -29.16
CA LEU A 27 35.08 -21.01 -29.25
C LEU A 27 34.81 -20.36 -27.89
N CYS A 28 34.74 -21.17 -26.81
CA CYS A 28 34.53 -20.65 -25.45
C CYS A 28 35.69 -19.76 -24.96
N ILE A 29 36.94 -20.14 -25.22
CA ILE A 29 38.13 -19.38 -24.78
C ILE A 29 38.19 -17.98 -25.44
N ALA A 30 37.78 -17.87 -26.71
CA ALA A 30 37.77 -16.60 -27.43
C ALA A 30 36.78 -15.57 -26.81
N VAL A 31 35.61 -16.03 -26.36
CA VAL A 31 34.59 -15.16 -25.74
C VAL A 31 35.06 -14.65 -24.37
N SER A 32 35.65 -15.52 -23.53
CA SER A 32 36.14 -15.11 -22.20
C SER A 32 37.30 -14.10 -22.25
N MET A 33 38.16 -14.16 -23.27
CA MET A 33 39.26 -13.18 -23.43
C MET A 33 38.77 -11.76 -23.77
N PHE A 34 37.65 -11.62 -24.49
CA PHE A 34 37.14 -10.30 -24.86
C PHE A 34 36.54 -9.55 -23.66
N VAL A 35 35.84 -10.27 -22.77
CA VAL A 35 35.26 -9.70 -21.54
C VAL A 35 36.36 -9.22 -20.59
N PHE A 36 37.45 -9.98 -20.44
CA PHE A 36 38.54 -9.63 -19.51
C PHE A 36 39.35 -8.39 -19.94
N LEU A 37 39.41 -8.09 -21.24
CA LEU A 37 40.11 -6.92 -21.78
C LEU A 37 39.32 -5.61 -21.61
N ALA A 38 37.98 -5.67 -21.57
CA ALA A 38 37.15 -4.50 -21.29
C ALA A 38 37.28 -4.02 -19.84
N VAL A 39 37.34 -4.94 -18.88
CA VAL A 39 37.36 -4.62 -17.44
C VAL A 39 38.63 -3.89 -17.00
N MET A 40 39.80 -4.18 -17.59
CA MET A 40 41.06 -3.53 -17.20
C MET A 40 41.21 -2.06 -17.68
N PHE A 41 40.36 -1.58 -18.60
CA PHE A 41 40.45 -0.20 -19.08
C PHE A 41 39.76 0.83 -18.16
N LEU A 42 39.07 0.37 -17.12
CA LEU A 42 38.30 1.19 -16.17
C LEU A 42 38.98 1.36 -14.79
N SER A 43 40.22 0.90 -14.61
CA SER A 43 40.86 0.80 -13.29
C SER A 43 42.11 1.67 -13.06
N THR A 44 42.45 2.59 -13.97
CA THR A 44 43.70 3.39 -13.88
C THR A 44 43.52 4.89 -14.15
N LEU A 45 42.58 5.54 -13.45
CA LEU A 45 42.50 7.00 -13.32
C LEU A 45 42.22 7.40 -11.85
N ALA A 46 43.12 7.01 -10.93
CA ALA A 46 42.94 7.23 -9.49
C ALA A 46 44.25 7.54 -8.72
N SER A 47 45.25 8.16 -9.36
CA SER A 47 46.41 8.77 -8.68
C SER A 47 47.23 9.65 -9.63
N GLY A 48 47.35 10.95 -9.35
CA GLY A 48 48.20 11.89 -10.09
C GLY A 48 48.07 13.31 -9.55
N ASP A 49 49.19 13.91 -9.15
CA ASP A 49 49.26 15.25 -8.53
C ASP A 49 49.51 16.34 -9.60
N ASP A 50 49.35 17.61 -9.24
CA ASP A 50 49.28 18.77 -10.14
C ASP A 50 50.42 18.88 -11.17
N THR A 51 50.07 19.06 -12.45
CA THR A 51 50.84 19.90 -13.39
C THR A 51 50.01 20.33 -14.60
N VAL A 52 49.74 21.64 -14.72
CA VAL A 52 48.95 22.20 -15.82
C VAL A 52 49.72 22.17 -17.14
N THR A 53 49.21 21.44 -18.14
CA THR A 53 49.42 21.74 -19.57
C THR A 53 48.13 21.54 -20.35
N SER A 54 47.87 22.40 -21.33
CA SER A 54 46.57 22.53 -22.01
C SER A 54 46.47 21.68 -23.27
N GLY A 55 45.35 20.98 -23.46
CA GLY A 55 45.09 20.20 -24.67
C GLY A 55 44.04 19.09 -24.53
N GLU A 56 42.89 19.36 -23.91
CA GLU A 56 41.79 18.38 -23.91
C GLU A 56 41.31 18.12 -25.35
N GLN A 57 41.39 16.86 -25.79
CA GLN A 57 40.72 16.42 -27.01
C GLN A 57 39.25 16.22 -26.70
N LEU A 58 38.39 16.99 -27.37
CA LEU A 58 36.94 16.86 -27.23
C LEU A 58 36.49 15.45 -27.66
N THR A 59 35.73 14.78 -26.80
CA THR A 59 34.98 13.57 -27.17
C THR A 59 33.80 13.95 -28.07
N ASP A 60 33.31 13.00 -28.88
CA ASP A 60 32.14 13.25 -29.76
C ASP A 60 30.91 13.73 -28.96
N ALA A 61 30.74 13.23 -27.73
CA ALA A 61 29.70 13.70 -26.81
C ALA A 61 29.88 15.18 -26.41
N ASN A 62 31.09 15.62 -26.10
CA ASN A 62 31.37 17.02 -25.76
C ASN A 62 31.14 17.94 -26.98
N VAL A 63 31.55 17.52 -28.19
CA VAL A 63 31.28 18.28 -29.43
C VAL A 63 29.79 18.45 -29.65
N LEU A 64 29.01 17.37 -29.47
CA LEU A 64 27.57 17.39 -29.70
C LEU A 64 26.81 18.20 -28.64
N LEU A 65 27.25 18.16 -27.38
CA LEU A 65 26.75 19.05 -26.32
C LEU A 65 27.05 20.53 -26.61
N SER A 66 28.27 20.90 -27.00
CA SER A 66 28.61 22.29 -27.33
C SER A 66 27.86 22.82 -28.57
N ARG A 67 27.57 21.95 -29.56
CA ARG A 67 26.70 22.30 -30.69
C ARG A 67 25.27 22.58 -30.21
N GLY A 68 24.72 21.70 -29.36
CA GLY A 68 23.39 21.87 -28.79
C GLY A 68 23.24 23.15 -27.95
N GLU A 69 24.25 23.48 -27.14
CA GLU A 69 24.29 24.72 -26.34
C GLU A 69 24.23 25.97 -27.21
N ALA A 70 25.00 26.01 -28.30
CA ALA A 70 25.06 27.14 -29.20
C ALA A 70 23.71 27.39 -29.88
N ILE A 71 23.07 26.33 -30.38
CA ILE A 71 21.74 26.41 -31.03
C ILE A 71 20.66 26.79 -30.00
N TRP A 72 20.70 26.23 -28.78
CA TRP A 72 19.77 26.58 -27.71
C TRP A 72 19.79 28.09 -27.41
N LYS A 73 20.99 28.64 -27.21
CA LYS A 73 21.23 30.06 -26.95
C LYS A 73 20.87 30.97 -28.14
N GLN A 74 20.89 30.45 -29.36
CA GLN A 74 20.58 31.21 -30.58
C GLN A 74 19.08 31.16 -30.95
N SER A 75 18.35 30.09 -30.60
CA SER A 75 17.03 29.81 -31.21
C SER A 75 15.99 29.18 -30.29
N CYS A 76 16.27 28.96 -29.00
CA CYS A 76 15.31 28.34 -28.07
C CYS A 76 15.15 29.09 -26.74
N ALA A 77 16.23 29.66 -26.21
CA ALA A 77 16.24 30.31 -24.89
C ALA A 77 15.21 31.45 -24.76
N ASP A 78 15.00 32.27 -25.80
CA ASP A 78 14.04 33.38 -25.80
C ASP A 78 12.59 32.95 -25.50
N CYS A 79 12.21 31.71 -25.84
CA CYS A 79 10.87 31.17 -25.59
C CYS A 79 10.78 30.31 -24.32
N HIS A 80 11.88 29.65 -23.94
CA HIS A 80 11.89 28.61 -22.91
C HIS A 80 12.71 28.94 -21.65
N GLY A 81 13.44 30.05 -21.64
CA GLY A 81 14.38 30.43 -20.57
C GLY A 81 15.79 29.88 -20.80
N GLU A 82 16.78 30.39 -20.08
CA GLU A 82 18.18 29.97 -20.27
C GLU A 82 18.41 28.50 -19.88
N GLN A 83 17.70 28.03 -18.85
CA GLN A 83 17.77 26.70 -18.24
C GLN A 83 16.44 25.93 -18.36
N GLY A 84 15.59 26.29 -19.34
CA GLY A 84 14.30 25.65 -19.54
C GLY A 84 13.26 25.97 -18.45
N GLU A 85 13.43 27.07 -17.71
CA GLU A 85 12.55 27.51 -16.62
C GLU A 85 11.14 27.95 -17.09
N GLY A 86 11.00 28.32 -18.36
CA GLY A 86 9.79 28.85 -18.97
C GLY A 86 9.70 30.38 -18.92
N VAL A 87 9.15 30.98 -19.98
CA VAL A 87 9.02 32.45 -20.14
C VAL A 87 7.54 32.84 -20.21
N PRO A 88 7.03 33.71 -19.30
CA PRO A 88 5.67 34.22 -19.33
C PRO A 88 5.30 34.85 -20.68
N GLY A 89 4.13 34.51 -21.21
CA GLY A 89 3.66 34.95 -22.54
C GLY A 89 4.28 34.21 -23.74
N ALA A 90 5.27 33.34 -23.55
CA ALA A 90 5.88 32.50 -24.58
C ALA A 90 5.60 31.01 -24.31
N TYR A 91 6.53 30.29 -23.66
CA TYR A 91 6.32 28.93 -23.16
C TYR A 91 6.52 28.92 -21.63
N GLU A 92 5.43 29.01 -20.88
CA GLU A 92 5.46 29.28 -19.43
C GLU A 92 5.78 28.04 -18.54
N LYS A 93 6.01 26.87 -19.14
CA LYS A 93 6.23 25.62 -18.39
C LYS A 93 7.72 25.29 -18.29
N LEU A 94 8.10 24.69 -17.16
CA LEU A 94 9.40 24.03 -16.99
C LEU A 94 9.57 22.88 -18.00
N LEU A 95 10.70 22.88 -18.72
CA LEU A 95 11.10 21.79 -19.60
C LEU A 95 11.73 20.64 -18.79
N ILE A 96 10.86 19.81 -18.21
CA ILE A 96 11.25 18.61 -17.46
C ILE A 96 10.37 17.40 -17.82
N GLY A 97 10.97 16.21 -17.84
CA GLY A 97 10.26 14.95 -18.06
C GLY A 97 11.19 13.75 -18.11
N ASP A 98 10.81 12.72 -18.86
CA ASP A 98 11.49 11.43 -18.97
C ASP A 98 11.60 10.93 -20.42
N GLU A 99 11.37 11.82 -21.39
CA GLU A 99 11.57 11.52 -22.81
C GLU A 99 13.05 11.28 -23.11
N SER A 100 13.34 10.22 -23.86
CA SER A 100 14.68 9.92 -24.37
C SER A 100 15.14 10.99 -25.37
N VAL A 101 16.44 11.07 -25.64
CA VAL A 101 16.99 12.03 -26.62
C VAL A 101 16.31 11.91 -27.99
N GLY A 102 16.03 10.69 -28.47
CA GLY A 102 15.31 10.47 -29.73
C GLY A 102 13.85 10.95 -29.72
N GLN A 103 13.15 10.77 -28.59
CA GLN A 103 11.80 11.31 -28.39
C GLN A 103 11.82 12.85 -28.39
N LEU A 104 12.79 13.47 -27.70
CA LEU A 104 12.98 14.92 -27.68
C LEU A 104 13.32 15.49 -29.07
N THR A 105 14.23 14.84 -29.82
CA THR A 105 14.55 15.21 -31.20
C THR A 105 13.30 15.21 -32.07
N LYS A 106 12.45 14.18 -31.95
CA LYS A 106 11.19 14.12 -32.70
C LYS A 106 10.26 15.29 -32.35
N VAL A 107 10.06 15.58 -31.06
CA VAL A 107 9.24 16.72 -30.61
C VAL A 107 9.79 18.06 -31.12
N ILE A 108 11.11 18.26 -31.12
CA ILE A 108 11.75 19.46 -31.67
C ILE A 108 11.46 19.60 -33.17
N VAL A 109 11.69 18.54 -33.96
CA VAL A 109 11.42 18.55 -35.41
C VAL A 109 9.95 18.87 -35.73
N GLU A 110 9.02 18.25 -34.98
CA GLU A 110 7.57 18.38 -35.23
C GLU A 110 6.95 19.69 -34.70
N THR A 111 7.60 20.40 -33.77
CA THR A 111 6.96 21.54 -33.06
C THR A 111 7.80 22.81 -32.92
N MET A 112 9.08 22.81 -33.30
CA MET A 112 10.00 23.93 -33.05
C MET A 112 10.79 24.38 -34.29
N PRO A 113 11.05 25.70 -34.42
CA PRO A 113 10.45 26.81 -33.68
C PRO A 113 8.95 26.95 -33.94
N LYS A 114 8.26 27.62 -33.02
CA LYS A 114 6.85 27.97 -33.18
C LYS A 114 6.66 28.79 -34.46
N ASP A 115 5.63 28.45 -35.23
CA ASP A 115 5.27 29.03 -36.53
C ASP A 115 6.28 28.78 -37.68
N GLU A 116 7.45 28.17 -37.42
CA GLU A 116 8.48 27.78 -38.43
C GLU A 116 9.05 26.36 -38.19
N ALA A 117 8.18 25.37 -37.93
CA ALA A 117 8.57 23.97 -37.77
C ALA A 117 9.36 23.42 -38.98
N GLU A 118 10.10 22.31 -38.78
CA GLU A 118 11.08 21.75 -39.72
C GLU A 118 12.36 22.59 -39.96
N THR A 119 12.56 23.75 -39.32
CA THR A 119 13.84 24.50 -39.45
C THR A 119 14.95 24.01 -38.53
N CYS A 120 14.63 23.38 -37.38
CA CYS A 120 15.60 22.65 -36.55
C CYS A 120 15.46 21.14 -36.80
N ILE A 121 16.34 20.58 -37.64
CA ILE A 121 16.22 19.20 -38.15
C ILE A 121 17.55 18.44 -38.15
N GLY A 122 17.47 17.11 -38.25
CA GLY A 122 18.64 16.24 -38.38
C GLY A 122 19.59 16.34 -37.19
N GLU A 123 20.88 16.51 -37.47
CA GLU A 123 21.93 16.59 -36.45
C GLU A 123 21.73 17.75 -35.46
N ASP A 124 21.15 18.87 -35.89
CA ASP A 124 20.95 20.05 -35.02
C ASP A 124 19.85 19.78 -33.99
N ALA A 125 18.75 19.12 -34.39
CA ALA A 125 17.71 18.66 -33.47
C ALA A 125 18.20 17.55 -32.52
N VAL A 126 19.17 16.72 -32.93
CA VAL A 126 19.84 15.73 -32.05
C VAL A 126 20.77 16.42 -31.05
N ALA A 127 21.55 17.41 -31.51
CA ALA A 127 22.44 18.18 -30.64
C ALA A 127 21.68 18.95 -29.57
N VAL A 128 20.62 19.69 -29.95
CA VAL A 128 19.75 20.42 -29.03
C VAL A 128 19.04 19.47 -28.06
N ALA A 129 18.44 18.38 -28.55
CA ALA A 129 17.79 17.38 -27.68
C ALA A 129 18.76 16.81 -26.64
N THR A 130 19.98 16.45 -27.05
CA THR A 130 21.01 15.90 -26.16
C THR A 130 21.44 16.92 -25.11
N TRP A 131 21.64 18.18 -25.50
CA TRP A 131 22.00 19.24 -24.57
C TRP A 131 20.88 19.56 -23.58
N ILE A 132 19.62 19.66 -24.03
CA ILE A 132 18.44 19.82 -23.15
C ILE A 132 18.36 18.67 -22.14
N HIS A 133 18.43 17.43 -22.64
CA HIS A 133 18.36 16.20 -21.84
C HIS A 133 19.47 16.16 -20.79
N HIS A 134 20.72 16.47 -21.17
CA HIS A 134 21.86 16.49 -20.26
C HIS A 134 21.82 17.65 -19.26
N THR A 135 21.38 18.84 -19.68
CA THR A 135 21.60 20.08 -18.92
C THR A 135 20.52 20.35 -17.88
N PHE A 136 19.24 20.13 -18.16
CA PHE A 136 18.17 20.38 -17.17
C PHE A 136 16.97 19.44 -17.24
N TYR A 137 16.70 18.81 -18.39
CA TYR A 137 15.43 18.12 -18.62
C TYR A 137 15.31 16.76 -17.92
N SER A 138 16.34 15.90 -18.04
CA SER A 138 16.30 14.50 -17.54
C SER A 138 16.34 14.39 -16.02
N GLU A 139 16.02 13.23 -15.46
CA GLU A 139 16.09 13.02 -14.00
C GLU A 139 17.51 13.22 -13.45
N ALA A 140 18.53 12.67 -14.11
CA ALA A 140 19.93 12.88 -13.75
C ALA A 140 20.32 14.37 -13.78
N ALA A 141 19.84 15.13 -14.78
CA ALA A 141 20.07 16.57 -14.86
C ALA A 141 19.38 17.33 -13.70
N ARG A 142 18.12 16.98 -13.38
CA ARG A 142 17.39 17.56 -12.24
C ARG A 142 18.10 17.27 -10.92
N LEU A 143 18.55 16.04 -10.69
CA LEU A 143 19.25 15.65 -9.45
C LEU A 143 20.61 16.34 -9.30
N ARG A 144 21.36 16.52 -10.39
CA ARG A 144 22.62 17.27 -10.39
C ARG A 144 22.41 18.76 -10.11
N ASN A 145 21.42 19.39 -10.75
CA ASN A 145 21.19 20.83 -10.66
C ASN A 145 20.42 21.25 -9.38
N ARG A 146 19.53 20.38 -8.88
CA ARG A 146 18.68 20.60 -7.70
C ARG A 146 18.62 19.30 -6.87
N PRO A 147 19.72 18.91 -6.20
CA PRO A 147 19.79 17.66 -5.45
C PRO A 147 18.73 17.61 -4.35
N ALA A 148 17.98 16.52 -4.32
CA ALA A 148 16.95 16.27 -3.32
C ALA A 148 17.56 16.21 -1.92
N ARG A 149 16.79 16.65 -0.91
CA ARG A 149 17.20 16.65 0.50
C ARG A 149 16.05 16.19 1.38
N ILE A 150 16.38 15.47 2.45
CA ILE A 150 15.39 15.06 3.46
C ILE A 150 14.77 16.34 4.03
N THR A 151 13.46 16.49 3.86
CA THR A 151 12.70 17.66 4.30
C THR A 151 12.23 17.43 5.74
N LEU A 152 12.27 18.44 6.59
CA LEU A 152 11.61 18.38 7.90
C LEU A 152 10.10 18.25 7.69
N THR A 153 9.49 17.27 8.35
CA THR A 153 8.08 16.89 8.17
C THR A 153 7.43 16.69 9.54
N HIS A 154 6.14 17.01 9.67
CA HIS A 154 5.36 16.55 10.82
C HIS A 154 4.78 15.15 10.54
N LEU A 155 4.43 14.43 11.61
CA LEU A 155 3.63 13.22 11.53
C LEU A 155 2.41 13.47 10.65
N THR A 156 2.16 12.62 9.66
CA THR A 156 0.91 12.66 8.89
C THR A 156 -0.29 12.31 9.76
N GLY A 157 -1.50 12.53 9.27
CA GLY A 157 -2.74 12.11 9.92
C GLY A 157 -2.77 10.62 10.25
N ASN A 158 -2.25 9.75 9.37
CA ASN A 158 -2.11 8.32 9.68
C ASN A 158 -1.06 8.11 10.79
N GLN A 159 0.10 8.74 10.66
CA GLN A 159 1.22 8.54 11.59
C GLN A 159 0.92 9.02 13.01
N LEU A 160 0.16 10.11 13.17
CA LEU A 160 -0.32 10.58 14.46
C LEU A 160 -1.22 9.54 15.15
N GLN A 161 -2.12 8.91 14.39
CA GLN A 161 -3.05 7.90 14.93
C GLN A 161 -2.31 6.62 15.34
N GLN A 162 -1.43 6.10 14.47
CA GLN A 162 -0.63 4.91 14.76
C GLN A 162 0.31 5.16 15.95
N SER A 163 0.96 6.33 16.00
CA SER A 163 1.79 6.76 17.14
C SER A 163 1.04 6.81 18.47
N LEU A 164 -0.19 7.34 18.50
CA LEU A 164 -1.01 7.38 19.72
C LEU A 164 -1.55 5.98 20.12
N ALA A 165 -1.92 5.14 19.15
CA ALA A 165 -2.33 3.76 19.41
C ALA A 165 -1.19 2.91 20.00
N ASP A 166 0.02 3.10 19.50
CA ASP A 166 1.24 2.45 20.01
C ASP A 166 1.73 3.03 21.34
N LEU A 167 1.54 4.34 21.57
CA LEU A 167 1.84 4.98 22.85
C LEU A 167 0.93 4.41 23.95
N TYR A 168 -0.36 4.19 23.67
CA TYR A 168 -1.26 3.44 24.54
C TYR A 168 -0.80 1.99 24.73
N GLY A 169 -0.51 1.29 23.62
CA GLY A 169 -0.07 -0.11 23.62
C GLY A 169 1.20 -0.35 24.43
N SER A 170 2.09 0.64 24.52
CA SER A 170 3.36 0.53 25.27
C SER A 170 3.20 0.32 26.79
N PHE A 171 1.99 0.51 27.35
CA PHE A 171 1.63 0.25 28.74
C PHE A 171 1.00 -1.14 28.98
N GLY A 172 0.68 -1.87 27.91
CA GLY A 172 0.18 -3.24 27.93
C GLY A 172 1.30 -4.29 27.90
N ASN A 173 0.93 -5.54 28.13
CA ASN A 173 1.84 -6.67 27.90
C ASN A 173 1.88 -6.98 26.40
N SER A 174 3.06 -7.34 25.87
CA SER A 174 3.16 -7.96 24.55
C SER A 174 2.47 -9.33 24.56
N SER A 175 1.50 -9.53 23.66
CA SER A 175 1.08 -10.87 23.25
C SER A 175 2.07 -11.42 22.23
N GLU A 176 2.28 -12.74 22.25
CA GLU A 176 2.83 -13.44 21.09
C GLU A 176 1.80 -13.41 19.95
N LYS A 177 2.26 -13.40 18.69
CA LYS A 177 1.38 -13.58 17.52
C LYS A 177 0.97 -15.06 17.49
N VAL A 178 -0.33 -15.31 17.41
CA VAL A 178 -0.91 -16.66 17.41
C VAL A 178 -1.98 -16.71 16.33
N ASP A 179 -1.66 -17.33 15.21
CA ASP A 179 -2.45 -17.31 13.98
C ASP A 179 -3.63 -18.32 14.01
N GLN A 180 -4.17 -18.58 15.21
CA GLN A 180 -5.40 -19.36 15.37
C GLN A 180 -6.62 -18.46 15.12
N HIS A 181 -7.21 -18.59 13.94
CA HIS A 181 -8.37 -17.83 13.52
C HIS A 181 -9.69 -18.26 14.20
N GLY A 182 -10.67 -17.37 14.22
CA GLY A 182 -11.95 -17.51 14.93
C GLY A 182 -11.95 -16.86 16.32
N LEU A 183 -12.88 -17.25 17.20
CA LEU A 183 -12.97 -16.78 18.58
C LEU A 183 -13.04 -17.94 19.56
N SER A 184 -12.29 -17.85 20.67
CA SER A 184 -12.37 -18.82 21.77
C SER A 184 -13.77 -18.76 22.40
N ALA A 185 -14.46 -19.91 22.42
CA ALA A 185 -15.86 -20.03 22.76
C ALA A 185 -16.07 -21.02 23.91
N GLN A 186 -16.76 -20.58 24.96
CA GLN A 186 -17.07 -21.35 26.16
C GLN A 186 -18.59 -21.39 26.39
N TYR A 187 -19.15 -22.59 26.49
CA TYR A 187 -20.59 -22.83 26.61
C TYR A 187 -20.96 -23.55 27.92
N TYR A 188 -21.97 -23.04 28.62
CA TYR A 188 -22.32 -23.44 30.00
C TYR A 188 -23.80 -23.81 30.15
N ASP A 189 -24.09 -24.91 30.85
CA ASP A 189 -25.45 -25.33 31.25
C ASP A 189 -25.98 -24.46 32.40
N GLY A 190 -26.99 -23.62 32.13
CA GLY A 190 -27.48 -22.59 33.06
C GLY A 190 -26.91 -21.19 32.81
N SER A 191 -27.66 -20.17 33.21
CA SER A 191 -27.46 -18.76 32.83
C SER A 191 -26.34 -18.02 33.58
N SER A 192 -25.24 -18.69 33.92
CA SER A 192 -24.11 -18.09 34.67
C SER A 192 -22.80 -18.85 34.43
N ARG A 193 -21.70 -18.13 34.22
CA ARG A 193 -20.35 -18.70 34.15
C ARG A 193 -19.96 -19.38 35.46
N LYS A 194 -19.89 -20.71 35.47
CA LYS A 194 -19.42 -21.55 36.58
C LYS A 194 -18.65 -22.74 36.04
N ASP A 195 -17.56 -23.11 36.69
CA ASP A 195 -16.62 -24.09 36.13
C ASP A 195 -17.25 -25.50 36.13
N GLU A 196 -18.17 -25.80 37.06
CA GLU A 196 -18.92 -27.07 37.10
C GLU A 196 -20.02 -27.17 36.02
N THR A 197 -20.43 -26.04 35.42
CA THR A 197 -21.48 -26.01 34.39
C THR A 197 -20.96 -25.87 32.97
N LEU A 198 -19.65 -25.67 32.78
CA LEU A 198 -18.99 -25.71 31.48
C LEU A 198 -19.25 -27.07 30.79
N LYS A 199 -19.52 -27.04 29.48
CA LYS A 199 -19.81 -28.24 28.66
C LYS A 199 -18.99 -28.31 27.39
N ILE A 200 -18.76 -27.18 26.73
CA ILE A 200 -18.04 -27.11 25.46
C ILE A 200 -17.03 -25.96 25.55
N GLU A 201 -15.77 -26.26 25.23
CA GLU A 201 -14.74 -25.28 24.90
C GLU A 201 -14.24 -25.59 23.49
N ARG A 202 -14.31 -24.61 22.59
CA ARG A 202 -13.81 -24.73 21.22
C ARG A 202 -13.42 -23.37 20.67
N VAL A 203 -13.03 -23.31 19.40
CA VAL A 203 -12.94 -22.06 18.65
C VAL A 203 -14.09 -22.03 17.65
N ASP A 204 -14.91 -21.00 17.69
CA ASP A 204 -15.93 -20.75 16.68
C ASP A 204 -15.33 -19.87 15.57
N PRO A 205 -15.28 -20.32 14.30
CA PRO A 205 -14.65 -19.55 13.21
C PRO A 205 -15.32 -18.20 12.96
N ILE A 206 -16.65 -18.13 13.06
CA ILE A 206 -17.46 -16.91 13.00
C ILE A 206 -18.63 -17.01 14.00
N ILE A 207 -19.18 -15.87 14.43
CA ILE A 207 -20.43 -15.83 15.21
C ILE A 207 -21.59 -15.58 14.25
N ASN A 208 -22.23 -16.66 13.81
CA ASN A 208 -23.47 -16.62 13.02
C ASN A 208 -24.30 -17.87 13.35
N PHE A 209 -25.11 -17.81 14.40
CA PHE A 209 -25.86 -18.94 14.92
C PHE A 209 -27.35 -18.65 14.96
N ASP A 210 -28.16 -19.61 14.51
CA ASP A 210 -29.58 -19.70 14.86
C ASP A 210 -29.82 -21.08 15.49
N TRP A 211 -29.98 -21.11 16.81
CA TRP A 211 -30.28 -22.34 17.54
C TRP A 211 -31.80 -22.59 17.64
N GLY A 212 -32.63 -21.66 17.15
CA GLY A 212 -34.07 -21.75 17.34
C GLY A 212 -34.41 -21.92 18.83
N LYS A 213 -35.16 -22.96 19.17
CA LYS A 213 -35.51 -23.32 20.56
C LYS A 213 -34.63 -24.43 21.15
N GLU A 214 -33.59 -24.85 20.44
CA GLU A 214 -32.69 -25.93 20.84
C GLU A 214 -31.48 -25.41 21.66
N SER A 215 -30.64 -26.33 22.14
CA SER A 215 -29.42 -25.98 22.87
C SER A 215 -28.24 -25.70 21.92
N PRO A 216 -27.24 -24.89 22.33
CA PRO A 216 -26.01 -24.68 21.57
C PRO A 216 -25.12 -25.91 21.35
N GLY A 217 -25.45 -27.05 21.95
CA GLY A 217 -24.71 -28.31 21.84
C GLY A 217 -25.09 -29.32 22.92
N GLU A 218 -24.43 -30.47 22.91
CA GLU A 218 -24.72 -31.59 23.81
C GLU A 218 -24.45 -31.24 25.29
N GLY A 219 -25.31 -31.74 26.19
CA GLY A 219 -25.17 -31.53 27.64
C GLY A 219 -25.59 -30.15 28.16
N ILE A 220 -26.08 -29.26 27.29
CA ILE A 220 -26.61 -27.93 27.63
C ILE A 220 -28.14 -27.94 27.50
N LYS A 221 -28.86 -27.32 28.45
CA LYS A 221 -30.32 -27.20 28.40
C LYS A 221 -30.79 -25.97 27.60
N PRO A 222 -31.82 -26.08 26.72
CA PRO A 222 -32.33 -24.95 25.95
C PRO A 222 -33.02 -23.87 26.82
N GLU A 223 -33.50 -24.22 28.02
CA GLU A 223 -34.22 -23.28 28.88
C GLU A 223 -33.34 -22.20 29.50
N ALA A 224 -32.07 -22.51 29.77
CA ALA A 224 -31.12 -21.57 30.37
C ALA A 224 -29.67 -22.00 30.08
N TYR A 225 -28.90 -21.10 29.47
CA TYR A 225 -27.49 -21.32 29.18
C TYR A 225 -26.74 -19.99 29.10
N PHE A 226 -25.42 -20.05 29.24
CA PHE A 226 -24.52 -18.92 29.07
C PHE A 226 -23.46 -19.28 28.04
N THR A 227 -23.21 -18.37 27.10
CA THR A 227 -22.17 -18.51 26.07
C THR A 227 -21.24 -17.31 26.14
N ARG A 228 -19.93 -17.55 26.05
CA ARG A 228 -18.91 -16.52 25.99
C ARG A 228 -18.04 -16.75 24.77
N TRP A 229 -17.96 -15.75 23.89
CA TRP A 229 -16.90 -15.63 22.89
C TRP A 229 -15.87 -14.61 23.36
N ARG A 230 -14.60 -14.89 23.13
CA ARG A 230 -13.50 -13.98 23.47
C ARG A 230 -12.34 -14.17 22.49
N GLY A 231 -11.67 -13.07 22.17
CA GLY A 231 -10.56 -13.08 21.23
C GLY A 231 -10.19 -11.66 20.81
N GLY A 232 -9.84 -11.49 19.53
CA GLY A 232 -9.59 -10.19 18.92
C GLY A 232 -10.16 -10.06 17.51
N LEU A 233 -10.42 -8.80 17.11
CA LEU A 233 -10.81 -8.40 15.76
C LEU A 233 -9.61 -7.80 15.03
N LYS A 234 -9.06 -8.51 14.05
CA LYS A 234 -8.01 -8.02 13.14
C LYS A 234 -8.61 -7.08 12.10
N VAL A 235 -8.04 -5.89 11.98
CA VAL A 235 -8.50 -4.80 11.12
C VAL A 235 -7.53 -4.63 9.95
N ASP A 236 -8.03 -4.81 8.73
CA ASP A 236 -7.22 -4.81 7.50
C ASP A 236 -7.05 -3.44 6.84
N GLU A 237 -7.94 -2.50 7.13
CA GLU A 237 -7.97 -1.16 6.50
C GLU A 237 -8.30 -0.06 7.53
N THR A 238 -7.59 1.08 7.45
CA THR A 238 -7.77 2.22 8.36
C THR A 238 -9.02 3.01 7.98
N GLY A 239 -10.05 2.99 8.81
CA GLY A 239 -11.29 3.70 8.48
C GLY A 239 -12.40 3.62 9.52
N ARG A 240 -13.59 4.09 9.14
CA ARG A 240 -14.80 3.99 9.95
C ARG A 240 -15.46 2.64 9.71
N TYR A 241 -15.58 1.87 10.78
CA TYR A 241 -16.35 0.63 10.80
C TYR A 241 -17.71 0.88 11.46
N GLU A 242 -18.68 0.05 11.15
CA GLU A 242 -19.85 -0.18 11.99
C GLU A 242 -19.82 -1.61 12.50
N ILE A 243 -19.74 -1.81 13.81
CA ILE A 243 -19.85 -3.12 14.44
C ILE A 243 -21.32 -3.36 14.78
N VAL A 244 -21.85 -4.50 14.35
CA VAL A 244 -23.27 -4.85 14.44
C VAL A 244 -23.39 -6.20 15.16
N VAL A 245 -24.18 -6.23 16.22
CA VAL A 245 -24.65 -7.49 16.81
C VAL A 245 -26.15 -7.56 16.61
N ARG A 246 -26.62 -8.63 15.95
CA ARG A 246 -28.04 -9.00 15.96
C ARG A 246 -28.23 -10.19 16.89
N SER A 247 -29.19 -10.14 17.80
CA SER A 247 -29.56 -11.29 18.63
C SER A 247 -30.98 -11.18 19.17
N THR A 248 -31.66 -12.32 19.26
CA THR A 248 -32.94 -12.48 19.99
C THR A 248 -32.77 -12.85 21.47
N ALA A 249 -31.55 -12.87 22.01
CA ALA A 249 -31.26 -13.05 23.43
C ALA A 249 -30.67 -11.78 24.08
N ALA A 250 -30.52 -11.81 25.41
CA ALA A 250 -29.78 -10.79 26.15
C ALA A 250 -28.26 -11.04 25.98
N PHE A 251 -27.47 -9.99 25.80
CA PHE A 251 -26.01 -10.09 25.70
C PHE A 251 -25.29 -8.82 26.16
N GLN A 252 -23.99 -8.89 26.37
CA GLN A 252 -23.11 -7.73 26.56
C GLN A 252 -21.84 -7.90 25.73
N MET A 253 -21.36 -6.83 25.11
CA MET A 253 -20.14 -6.81 24.31
C MET A 253 -19.14 -5.82 24.90
N GLU A 254 -17.90 -6.27 25.09
CA GLU A 254 -16.73 -5.43 25.38
C GLU A 254 -15.87 -5.32 24.12
N PHE A 255 -15.24 -4.15 23.88
CA PHE A 255 -14.45 -3.93 22.67
C PHE A 255 -13.26 -2.96 22.85
N GLY A 256 -12.13 -3.30 22.23
CA GLY A 256 -10.87 -2.55 22.27
C GLY A 256 -10.11 -2.68 23.60
N ARG A 257 -10.81 -2.99 24.69
CA ARG A 257 -10.25 -3.30 26.01
C ARG A 257 -11.23 -4.20 26.77
N ILE A 258 -10.74 -5.32 27.33
CA ILE A 258 -11.54 -6.17 28.23
C ILE A 258 -11.90 -5.36 29.49
N GLY A 259 -13.17 -5.38 29.87
CA GLY A 259 -13.79 -4.50 30.86
C GLY A 259 -14.32 -3.16 30.31
N ARG A 260 -14.11 -2.82 29.03
CA ARG A 260 -14.71 -1.64 28.38
C ARG A 260 -16.00 -2.04 27.65
N LEU A 261 -17.12 -1.93 28.36
CA LEU A 261 -18.47 -2.18 27.83
C LEU A 261 -18.77 -1.28 26.62
N PHE A 262 -19.16 -1.89 25.51
CA PHE A 262 -19.34 -1.26 24.20
C PHE A 262 -20.80 -1.34 23.72
N ILE A 263 -21.43 -2.50 23.87
CA ILE A 263 -22.88 -2.69 23.69
C ILE A 263 -23.42 -3.36 24.95
N ASP A 264 -24.45 -2.76 25.54
CA ASP A 264 -25.18 -3.33 26.67
C ASP A 264 -26.61 -3.71 26.25
N ASN A 265 -26.90 -5.01 26.32
CA ASN A 265 -28.22 -5.61 26.15
C ASN A 265 -28.46 -6.65 27.26
N HIS A 266 -27.96 -6.41 28.48
CA HIS A 266 -28.11 -7.33 29.62
C HIS A 266 -29.57 -7.57 30.02
N VAL A 267 -30.44 -6.59 29.75
CA VAL A 267 -31.89 -6.66 29.96
C VAL A 267 -32.59 -6.40 28.63
N GLN A 268 -32.76 -7.46 27.85
CA GLN A 268 -33.54 -7.43 26.62
C GLN A 268 -35.00 -7.02 26.93
N SER A 269 -35.46 -5.93 26.32
CA SER A 269 -36.80 -5.39 26.52
C SER A 269 -37.38 -4.82 25.22
N GLY A 270 -38.57 -5.29 24.84
CA GLY A 270 -39.16 -5.02 23.53
C GLY A 270 -38.48 -5.80 22.39
N ASP A 271 -38.96 -5.58 21.17
CA ASP A 271 -38.59 -6.37 19.98
C ASP A 271 -37.26 -5.96 19.33
N LYS A 272 -36.38 -5.25 20.07
CA LYS A 272 -35.11 -4.76 19.54
C LYS A 272 -34.08 -5.89 19.50
N THR A 273 -33.74 -6.34 18.29
CA THR A 273 -32.73 -7.37 18.03
C THR A 273 -31.42 -6.83 17.47
N GLU A 274 -31.39 -5.67 16.79
CA GLU A 274 -30.16 -5.09 16.21
C GLU A 274 -29.50 -4.03 17.13
N PHE A 275 -28.19 -4.15 17.30
CA PHE A 275 -27.34 -3.25 18.07
C PHE A 275 -26.11 -2.86 17.24
N ARG A 276 -26.10 -1.62 16.76
CA ARG A 276 -25.07 -1.04 15.87
C ARG A 276 -24.26 0.04 16.59
N LYS A 277 -22.94 0.06 16.38
CA LYS A 277 -22.01 1.07 16.89
C LYS A 277 -20.96 1.41 15.82
N SER A 278 -20.80 2.70 15.51
CA SER A 278 -19.79 3.14 14.54
C SER A 278 -18.61 3.85 15.21
N LEU A 279 -17.38 3.46 14.83
CA LEU A 279 -16.12 3.95 15.36
C LEU A 279 -15.01 3.91 14.30
N LYS A 280 -13.92 4.66 14.49
CA LYS A 280 -12.71 4.53 13.68
C LYS A 280 -11.81 3.43 14.24
N LEU A 281 -11.28 2.59 13.36
CA LEU A 281 -10.24 1.58 13.63
C LEU A 281 -9.05 1.82 12.68
N LEU A 282 -7.87 1.27 13.03
CA LEU A 282 -6.63 1.43 12.26
C LEU A 282 -6.20 0.08 11.67
N ALA A 283 -5.66 0.09 10.45
CA ALA A 283 -5.12 -1.10 9.80
C ALA A 283 -3.98 -1.73 10.62
N GLY A 284 -3.86 -3.05 10.50
CA GLY A 284 -2.77 -3.82 11.07
C GLY A 284 -2.83 -3.97 12.59
N ARG A 285 -4.03 -3.91 13.18
CA ARG A 285 -4.25 -4.02 14.63
C ARG A 285 -5.33 -5.04 14.96
N VAL A 286 -5.14 -5.73 16.07
CA VAL A 286 -6.11 -6.70 16.61
C VAL A 286 -6.73 -6.13 17.88
N TYR A 287 -8.01 -5.76 17.83
CA TYR A 287 -8.74 -5.15 18.94
C TYR A 287 -9.38 -6.24 19.81
N PRO A 288 -9.10 -6.32 21.12
CA PRO A 288 -9.66 -7.38 21.96
C PRO A 288 -11.17 -7.21 22.13
N LEU A 289 -11.90 -8.32 22.08
CA LEU A 289 -13.35 -8.35 22.24
C LEU A 289 -13.80 -9.50 23.13
N GLN A 290 -14.97 -9.31 23.75
CA GLN A 290 -15.69 -10.36 24.47
C GLN A 290 -17.19 -10.16 24.25
N ILE A 291 -17.92 -11.23 23.94
CA ILE A 291 -19.38 -11.25 23.86
C ILE A 291 -19.89 -12.30 24.84
N ASP A 292 -20.66 -11.84 25.83
CA ASP A 292 -21.33 -12.65 26.84
C ASP A 292 -22.83 -12.70 26.50
N LEU A 293 -23.37 -13.87 26.18
CA LEU A 293 -24.77 -14.10 25.83
C LEU A 293 -25.49 -14.95 26.89
N TYR A 294 -26.73 -14.58 27.21
CA TYR A 294 -27.54 -15.16 28.28
C TYR A 294 -28.91 -15.62 27.77
N GLN A 295 -29.14 -16.93 27.72
CA GLN A 295 -30.49 -17.49 27.74
C GLN A 295 -30.92 -17.73 29.20
N ARG A 296 -32.15 -17.37 29.55
CA ARG A 296 -32.65 -17.41 30.94
C ARG A 296 -34.01 -18.08 30.99
N GLU A 297 -34.20 -18.94 31.99
CA GLU A 297 -35.45 -19.70 32.19
C GLU A 297 -36.66 -18.77 32.29
N ARG A 298 -37.67 -18.97 31.44
CA ARG A 298 -38.93 -18.23 31.46
C ARG A 298 -40.06 -19.12 31.94
N LYS A 299 -41.04 -18.50 32.61
CA LYS A 299 -42.32 -19.15 32.99
C LYS A 299 -43.33 -19.21 31.82
N THR A 300 -42.94 -18.68 30.67
CA THR A 300 -43.67 -18.70 29.40
C THR A 300 -42.97 -19.67 28.45
N GLU A 301 -43.49 -19.79 27.23
CA GLU A 301 -42.70 -20.35 26.13
C GLU A 301 -41.34 -19.61 26.01
N GLN A 302 -40.30 -20.37 25.66
CA GLN A 302 -38.95 -19.86 25.48
C GLN A 302 -38.81 -19.18 24.11
N PRO A 303 -38.14 -18.01 24.02
CA PRO A 303 -37.89 -17.35 22.75
C PRO A 303 -36.88 -18.17 21.94
N PRO A 304 -36.94 -18.13 20.60
CA PRO A 304 -35.85 -18.64 19.79
C PRO A 304 -34.59 -17.78 19.98
N VAL A 305 -33.40 -18.38 19.97
CA VAL A 305 -32.13 -17.69 20.13
C VAL A 305 -31.30 -17.77 18.85
N ASN A 306 -31.11 -16.61 18.23
CA ASN A 306 -30.07 -16.38 17.24
C ASN A 306 -29.07 -15.32 17.73
N VAL A 307 -27.87 -15.34 17.16
CA VAL A 307 -26.83 -14.33 17.36
C VAL A 307 -25.91 -14.26 16.14
N MET A 308 -25.66 -13.05 15.66
CA MET A 308 -24.76 -12.78 14.53
C MET A 308 -23.90 -11.56 14.85
N LEU A 309 -22.59 -11.69 14.64
CA LEU A 309 -21.63 -10.58 14.66
C LEU A 309 -21.28 -10.22 13.21
N SER A 310 -21.73 -9.05 12.78
CA SER A 310 -21.45 -8.49 11.46
C SER A 310 -20.75 -7.15 11.57
N TRP A 311 -20.14 -6.71 10.47
CA TRP A 311 -19.58 -5.38 10.35
C TRP A 311 -19.97 -4.70 9.04
N VAL A 312 -19.87 -3.38 9.00
CA VAL A 312 -19.66 -2.61 7.76
C VAL A 312 -18.22 -2.13 7.80
N ALA A 313 -17.40 -2.64 6.89
CA ALA A 313 -16.01 -2.21 6.71
C ALA A 313 -15.92 -0.93 5.86
N PRO A 314 -14.80 -0.18 5.89
CA PRO A 314 -14.53 0.89 4.95
C PRO A 314 -14.72 0.41 3.50
N HIS A 315 -15.50 1.16 2.71
CA HIS A 315 -15.81 0.85 1.31
C HIS A 315 -16.54 -0.50 1.08
N GLY A 316 -17.02 -1.16 2.14
CA GLY A 316 -17.78 -2.41 2.09
C GLY A 316 -19.28 -2.23 2.34
N VAL A 317 -20.01 -3.34 2.23
CA VAL A 317 -21.41 -3.47 2.69
C VAL A 317 -21.44 -4.11 4.08
N GLU A 318 -22.64 -4.45 4.59
CA GLU A 318 -22.71 -5.25 5.82
C GLU A 318 -22.51 -6.74 5.54
N GLU A 319 -21.54 -7.37 6.20
CA GLU A 319 -21.23 -8.80 6.12
C GLU A 319 -20.98 -9.40 7.52
N VAL A 320 -21.11 -10.73 7.65
CA VAL A 320 -20.60 -11.45 8.84
C VAL A 320 -19.09 -11.29 8.90
N ILE A 321 -18.52 -11.00 10.06
CA ILE A 321 -17.07 -10.77 10.17
C ILE A 321 -16.32 -12.07 9.75
N PRO A 322 -15.41 -12.02 8.75
CA PRO A 322 -14.72 -13.21 8.25
C PRO A 322 -13.82 -13.89 9.30
N GLN A 323 -13.63 -15.20 9.16
CA GLN A 323 -12.79 -16.00 10.08
C GLN A 323 -11.35 -15.46 10.16
N ARG A 324 -10.70 -15.16 9.03
CA ARG A 324 -9.38 -14.48 8.98
C ARG A 324 -9.30 -13.17 9.80
N ASN A 325 -10.43 -12.47 10.00
CA ASN A 325 -10.51 -11.23 10.77
C ASN A 325 -10.76 -11.45 12.27
N LEU A 326 -10.99 -12.70 12.69
CA LEU A 326 -11.16 -13.09 14.09
C LEU A 326 -9.93 -13.88 14.54
N ILE A 327 -9.42 -13.55 15.73
CA ILE A 327 -8.25 -14.19 16.35
C ILE A 327 -8.67 -14.80 17.70
N ALA A 328 -8.40 -16.09 17.90
CA ALA A 328 -8.93 -16.84 19.05
C ALA A 328 -8.27 -16.43 20.39
N THR A 329 -7.05 -15.91 20.34
CA THR A 329 -6.35 -15.37 21.52
C THR A 329 -6.83 -13.94 21.83
N THR A 330 -6.74 -13.52 23.10
CA THR A 330 -7.06 -12.13 23.47
C THR A 330 -5.82 -11.25 23.34
N PRO A 331 -5.77 -10.29 22.39
CA PRO A 331 -4.66 -9.34 22.28
C PRO A 331 -4.67 -8.31 23.44
N PRO A 332 -3.58 -7.54 23.63
CA PRO A 332 -3.58 -6.42 24.56
C PRO A 332 -4.63 -5.34 24.21
N ALA A 333 -4.99 -4.55 25.21
CA ALA A 333 -5.89 -3.41 25.02
C ALA A 333 -5.33 -2.45 23.96
N THR A 334 -6.16 -2.09 22.99
CA THR A 334 -5.77 -1.30 21.83
C THR A 334 -6.63 -0.03 21.73
N PHE A 335 -5.97 1.11 21.49
CA PHE A 335 -6.61 2.40 21.28
C PHE A 335 -6.76 2.70 19.78
N ALA A 336 -7.79 3.47 19.43
CA ALA A 336 -7.96 4.06 18.12
C ALA A 336 -8.53 5.46 18.30
N LEU A 337 -7.86 6.46 17.71
CA LEU A 337 -8.27 7.85 17.81
C LEU A 337 -9.60 8.10 17.07
N GLN A 338 -10.57 8.70 17.74
CA GLN A 338 -11.89 9.02 17.19
C GLN A 338 -12.00 10.47 16.68
N THR A 339 -11.12 11.35 17.15
CA THR A 339 -10.89 12.71 16.64
C THR A 339 -10.70 12.68 15.12
N ARG A 340 -11.38 13.59 14.42
CA ARG A 340 -11.21 13.78 12.98
C ARG A 340 -9.95 14.59 12.74
N LEU A 341 -9.14 14.17 11.78
CA LEU A 341 -7.99 14.91 11.27
C LEU A 341 -8.32 15.41 9.86
N PRO A 342 -7.75 16.54 9.39
CA PRO A 342 -7.85 16.94 7.98
C PRO A 342 -7.07 15.96 7.09
N PRO A 343 -7.27 16.00 5.76
CA PRO A 343 -6.36 15.36 4.81
C PRO A 343 -4.96 15.98 4.89
N ASP A 344 -3.92 15.15 4.79
CA ASP A 344 -2.54 15.60 4.69
C ASP A 344 -2.24 16.27 3.33
N ASP A 345 -1.19 17.09 3.27
CA ASP A 345 -0.67 17.60 2.00
C ASP A 345 0.06 16.49 1.22
N ARG A 346 -0.17 16.44 -0.10
CA ARG A 346 0.41 15.44 -1.00
C ARG A 346 1.39 16.07 -1.98
N SER A 347 2.54 15.41 -2.17
CA SER A 347 3.57 15.82 -3.13
C SER A 347 4.17 14.59 -3.80
N TYR A 348 4.45 14.67 -5.12
CA TYR A 348 4.86 13.54 -6.00
C TYR A 348 3.89 12.34 -6.08
N GLY A 349 2.89 12.28 -5.19
CA GLY A 349 1.82 11.29 -5.14
C GLY A 349 1.36 11.04 -3.70
N TYR A 350 2.29 11.04 -2.75
CA TYR A 350 2.10 10.57 -1.38
C TYR A 350 1.96 11.72 -0.36
N ASP A 351 1.38 11.42 0.80
CA ASP A 351 1.20 12.34 1.94
C ASP A 351 2.56 12.71 2.57
N ARG A 352 2.76 13.98 2.96
CA ARG A 352 4.07 14.45 3.47
C ARG A 352 4.07 15.15 4.83
N GLY A 353 3.03 15.88 5.23
CA GLY A 353 3.06 16.65 6.48
C GLY A 353 4.05 17.82 6.43
N LEU A 354 3.95 18.63 5.39
CA LEU A 354 4.66 19.91 5.23
C LEU A 354 3.79 21.11 5.63
N ALA A 355 2.46 20.98 5.56
CA ALA A 355 1.53 22.10 5.69
C ALA A 355 0.80 22.12 7.05
N VAL A 356 1.24 23.00 7.94
CA VAL A 356 0.51 23.30 9.19
C VAL A 356 -0.55 24.38 8.92
N ASP A 357 -1.81 23.98 8.91
CA ASP A 357 -2.97 24.89 8.91
C ASP A 357 -3.72 24.88 10.25
N LEU A 358 -4.77 25.71 10.35
CA LEU A 358 -5.60 25.82 11.56
C LEU A 358 -6.37 24.52 11.86
N ALA A 359 -6.83 23.80 10.84
CA ALA A 359 -7.57 22.55 11.03
C ALA A 359 -6.65 21.45 11.57
N TRP A 360 -5.39 21.40 11.13
CA TRP A 360 -4.36 20.51 11.68
C TRP A 360 -4.01 20.87 13.13
N ASP A 361 -3.85 22.16 13.46
CA ASP A 361 -3.57 22.59 14.82
C ASP A 361 -4.73 22.30 15.80
N GLU A 362 -5.97 22.56 15.40
CA GLU A 362 -7.16 22.21 16.18
C GLU A 362 -7.29 20.69 16.35
N SER A 363 -7.12 19.92 15.27
CA SER A 363 -7.31 18.46 15.28
C SER A 363 -6.23 17.74 16.09
N THR A 364 -4.96 18.16 16.00
CA THR A 364 -3.88 17.64 16.86
C THR A 364 -4.09 18.00 18.33
N THR A 365 -4.71 19.15 18.63
CA THR A 365 -5.08 19.52 20.00
C THR A 365 -6.22 18.66 20.52
N GLN A 366 -7.27 18.42 19.73
CA GLN A 366 -8.36 17.51 20.09
C GLN A 366 -7.83 16.07 20.32
N ALA A 367 -6.90 15.61 19.48
CA ALA A 367 -6.29 14.30 19.62
C ALA A 367 -5.50 14.15 20.94
N ALA A 368 -4.78 15.19 21.35
CA ALA A 368 -4.09 15.22 22.64
C ALA A 368 -5.08 15.25 23.83
N VAL A 369 -6.23 15.93 23.72
CA VAL A 369 -7.30 15.92 24.75
C VAL A 369 -7.95 14.53 24.86
N GLU A 370 -8.21 13.86 23.73
CA GLU A 370 -8.76 12.50 23.70
C GLU A 370 -7.80 11.49 24.33
N PHE A 371 -6.52 11.50 23.91
CA PHE A 371 -5.49 10.63 24.47
C PHE A 371 -5.24 10.91 25.96
N ALA A 372 -5.25 12.17 26.39
CA ALA A 372 -5.14 12.51 27.80
C ALA A 372 -6.34 11.99 28.62
N SER A 373 -7.54 12.01 28.04
CA SER A 373 -8.74 11.51 28.70
C SER A 373 -8.74 9.98 28.84
N ILE A 374 -8.30 9.23 27.82
CA ILE A 374 -8.14 7.77 27.94
C ILE A 374 -6.99 7.38 28.88
N SER A 375 -5.91 8.18 28.92
CA SER A 375 -4.79 7.99 29.84
C SER A 375 -5.21 8.12 31.30
N VAL A 376 -6.03 9.14 31.65
CA VAL A 376 -6.59 9.30 32.99
C VAL A 376 -7.54 8.16 33.35
N ASN A 377 -8.41 7.74 32.43
CA ASN A 377 -9.49 6.80 32.72
C ASN A 377 -9.05 5.33 32.76
N GLU A 378 -7.95 4.97 32.07
CA GLU A 378 -7.55 3.56 31.89
C GLU A 378 -6.07 3.31 32.22
N LEU A 379 -5.14 4.06 31.61
CA LEU A 379 -3.70 3.79 31.75
C LEU A 379 -3.16 4.12 33.15
N TRP A 380 -3.61 5.22 33.76
CA TRP A 380 -3.19 5.61 35.11
C TRP A 380 -3.68 4.63 36.19
N PRO A 381 -4.96 4.19 36.22
CA PRO A 381 -5.40 3.11 37.10
C PRO A 381 -4.64 1.79 36.92
N ASP A 382 -4.30 1.39 35.68
CA ASP A 382 -3.47 0.20 35.42
C ASP A 382 -2.05 0.38 35.97
N TYR A 383 -1.45 1.55 35.76
CA TYR A 383 -0.13 1.88 36.30
C TYR A 383 -0.14 1.85 37.83
N GLN A 384 -1.10 2.53 38.49
CA GLN A 384 -1.26 2.47 39.94
C GLN A 384 -1.43 1.04 40.48
N LYS A 385 -2.12 0.17 39.73
CA LYS A 385 -2.31 -1.25 40.09
C LYS A 385 -1.04 -2.09 39.90
N ARG A 386 -0.21 -1.80 38.89
CA ARG A 386 1.13 -2.40 38.72
C ARG A 386 2.09 -1.93 39.81
N HIS A 387 2.10 -0.63 40.08
CA HIS A 387 2.95 0.08 41.04
C HIS A 387 2.25 0.27 42.40
N LYS A 388 1.59 -0.79 42.88
CA LYS A 388 0.83 -0.81 44.15
C LYS A 388 1.71 -1.15 45.36
N ASP A 389 2.78 -1.91 45.13
CA ASP A 389 3.70 -2.43 46.16
C ASP A 389 4.99 -1.60 46.27
N ASP A 390 5.17 -0.60 45.38
CA ASP A 390 6.27 0.36 45.43
C ASP A 390 6.11 1.29 46.64
N THR A 391 7.23 1.57 47.31
CA THR A 391 7.28 2.46 48.50
C THR A 391 7.10 3.95 48.19
N ASP A 392 7.00 4.31 46.91
CA ASP A 392 7.02 5.68 46.43
C ASP A 392 5.69 6.43 46.69
N GLU A 393 5.78 7.72 47.02
CA GLU A 393 4.61 8.58 47.15
C GLU A 393 3.79 8.64 45.85
N ASN A 394 2.48 8.86 45.94
CA ASN A 394 1.59 8.90 44.77
C ASN A 394 2.09 9.89 43.69
N ARG A 395 2.67 11.03 44.11
CA ARG A 395 3.20 12.08 43.22
C ARG A 395 4.60 11.80 42.68
N ALA A 396 5.32 10.80 43.20
CA ALA A 396 6.50 10.22 42.57
C ALA A 396 6.08 9.19 41.50
N ARG A 397 5.13 8.30 41.84
CA ARG A 397 4.55 7.34 40.87
C ARG A 397 3.87 8.03 39.68
N LEU A 398 3.24 9.20 39.89
CA LEU A 398 2.69 10.03 38.81
C LEU A 398 3.78 10.58 37.87
N ARG A 399 4.90 11.08 38.42
CA ARG A 399 6.06 11.51 37.63
C ARG A 399 6.67 10.36 36.83
N GLY A 400 6.70 9.15 37.41
CA GLY A 400 7.09 7.92 36.71
C GLY A 400 6.19 7.61 35.51
N PHE A 401 4.88 7.52 35.73
CA PHE A 401 3.88 7.26 34.68
C PHE A 401 3.98 8.24 33.50
N VAL A 402 3.97 9.55 33.78
CA VAL A 402 4.11 10.58 32.74
C VAL A 402 5.50 10.51 32.08
N GLY A 403 6.55 10.18 32.84
CA GLY A 403 7.91 10.00 32.35
C GLY A 403 8.04 8.86 31.33
N GLU A 404 7.36 7.73 31.54
CA GLU A 404 7.29 6.64 30.56
C GLU A 404 6.62 7.10 29.25
N ILE A 405 5.49 7.80 29.34
CA ILE A 405 4.80 8.34 28.15
C ILE A 405 5.72 9.33 27.41
N ALA A 406 6.31 10.28 28.13
CA ALA A 406 7.17 11.31 27.55
C ALA A 406 8.41 10.72 26.86
N ALA A 407 9.04 9.68 27.47
CA ALA A 407 10.22 9.03 26.91
C ALA A 407 9.92 8.25 25.62
N VAL A 408 8.74 7.65 25.48
CA VAL A 408 8.30 7.01 24.23
C VAL A 408 7.92 8.08 23.19
N ALA A 409 7.16 9.11 23.58
CA ALA A 409 6.73 10.20 22.72
C ALA A 409 7.91 11.02 22.12
N PHE A 410 8.98 11.24 22.90
CA PHE A 410 10.20 11.93 22.46
C PHE A 410 11.34 10.99 22.05
N ARG A 411 11.01 9.72 21.75
CA ARG A 411 11.92 8.70 21.15
C ARG A 411 13.25 8.52 21.90
N GLY A 412 13.25 8.70 23.22
CA GLY A 412 14.44 8.73 24.06
C GLY A 412 14.19 9.36 25.43
N PRO A 413 15.14 9.23 26.37
CA PRO A 413 15.00 9.78 27.72
C PRO A 413 14.93 11.30 27.69
N LEU A 414 14.19 11.88 28.64
CA LEU A 414 14.17 13.32 28.88
C LEU A 414 15.43 13.73 29.66
N ASN A 415 16.02 14.86 29.28
CA ASN A 415 16.98 15.56 30.13
C ASN A 415 16.26 16.29 31.29
N GLU A 416 17.01 16.92 32.20
CA GLU A 416 16.43 17.53 33.40
C GLU A 416 15.59 18.78 33.11
N GLU A 417 15.96 19.60 32.13
CA GLU A 417 15.17 20.76 31.71
C GLU A 417 13.85 20.32 31.04
N GLU A 418 13.92 19.25 30.22
CA GLU A 418 12.74 18.62 29.63
C GLU A 418 11.82 18.03 30.71
N ARG A 419 12.38 17.31 31.70
CA ARG A 419 11.61 16.75 32.83
C ARG A 419 10.89 17.87 33.59
N GLN A 420 11.62 18.91 34.00
CA GLN A 420 11.05 20.03 34.73
C GLN A 420 9.93 20.72 33.93
N PHE A 421 10.12 20.94 32.62
CA PHE A 421 9.14 21.64 31.78
C PHE A 421 7.89 20.83 31.45
N TYR A 422 8.05 19.58 30.98
CA TYR A 422 6.96 18.74 30.50
C TYR A 422 6.22 18.00 31.62
N ILE A 423 6.90 17.74 32.75
CA ILE A 423 6.39 16.90 33.84
C ILE A 423 6.22 17.72 35.12
N ASP A 424 7.31 18.13 35.77
CA ASP A 424 7.24 18.63 37.15
C ASP A 424 6.46 19.94 37.27
N ASN A 425 6.73 20.93 36.41
CA ASN A 425 5.98 22.19 36.36
C ASN A 425 4.47 21.98 36.08
N GLN A 426 4.11 20.91 35.37
CA GLN A 426 2.72 20.64 34.99
C GLN A 426 1.96 19.89 36.08
N ILE A 427 2.67 19.03 36.82
CA ILE A 427 2.20 18.34 38.03
C ILE A 427 2.07 19.33 39.18
N GLU A 428 3.08 20.15 39.45
CA GLU A 428 3.08 21.10 40.57
C GLU A 428 2.07 22.24 40.41
N ALA A 429 1.62 22.52 39.17
CA ALA A 429 0.54 23.46 38.90
C ALA A 429 -0.86 23.00 39.35
N THR A 430 -1.07 21.74 39.79
CA THR A 430 -2.38 21.28 40.29
C THR A 430 -2.30 20.04 41.19
N GLU A 431 -3.04 20.04 42.29
CA GLU A 431 -3.14 18.90 43.21
C GLU A 431 -3.93 17.71 42.62
N ASP A 432 -4.81 17.93 41.64
CA ASP A 432 -5.58 16.87 40.99
C ASP A 432 -4.74 16.11 39.96
N ASP A 433 -4.49 14.81 40.22
CA ASP A 433 -3.77 13.91 39.32
C ASP A 433 -4.39 13.88 37.90
N ALA A 434 -5.72 13.93 37.78
CA ALA A 434 -6.39 13.89 36.47
C ALA A 434 -6.12 15.15 35.63
N SER A 435 -6.12 16.32 36.27
CA SER A 435 -5.74 17.60 35.65
C SER A 435 -4.23 17.66 35.38
N ALA A 436 -3.38 17.14 36.27
CA ALA A 436 -1.94 17.06 36.07
C ALA A 436 -1.58 16.23 34.83
N ILE A 437 -2.14 15.02 34.69
CA ILE A 437 -1.97 14.16 33.51
C ILE A 437 -2.40 14.90 32.24
N LYS A 438 -3.56 15.56 32.24
CA LYS A 438 -4.04 16.34 31.09
C LYS A 438 -3.09 17.47 30.70
N ARG A 439 -2.54 18.21 31.68
CA ARG A 439 -1.56 19.28 31.44
C ARG A 439 -0.26 18.74 30.86
N CYS A 440 0.29 17.66 31.42
CA CYS A 440 1.49 17.01 30.89
C CYS A 440 1.29 16.57 29.44
N LEU A 441 0.22 15.80 29.17
CA LEU A 441 0.00 15.18 27.87
C LEU A 441 -0.34 16.19 26.77
N LEU A 442 -1.02 17.30 27.09
CA LEU A 442 -1.15 18.42 26.16
C LEU A 442 0.21 19.03 25.79
N THR A 443 1.06 19.33 26.78
CA THR A 443 2.39 19.91 26.53
C THR A 443 3.32 18.94 25.78
N ILE A 444 3.23 17.64 26.05
CA ILE A 444 4.02 16.60 25.37
C ILE A 444 3.55 16.40 23.92
N LEU A 445 2.25 16.15 23.69
CA LEU A 445 1.72 15.75 22.38
C LEU A 445 1.53 16.93 21.41
N LYS A 446 1.58 18.18 21.90
CA LYS A 446 1.72 19.38 21.05
C LYS A 446 3.17 19.87 20.90
N SER A 447 4.14 19.22 21.53
CA SER A 447 5.55 19.58 21.37
C SER A 447 6.05 19.27 19.96
N PRO A 448 6.89 20.14 19.35
CA PRO A 448 7.63 19.79 18.15
C PRO A 448 8.45 18.50 18.29
N ARG A 449 8.91 18.16 19.51
CA ARG A 449 9.66 16.91 19.79
C ARG A 449 8.84 15.62 19.57
N PHE A 450 7.51 15.72 19.66
CA PHE A 450 6.59 14.64 19.33
C PHE A 450 6.13 14.74 17.88
N LEU A 451 5.71 15.94 17.45
CA LEU A 451 5.08 16.15 16.14
C LEU A 451 6.04 16.05 14.94
N TYR A 452 7.32 16.38 15.08
CA TYR A 452 8.31 16.37 13.99
C TYR A 452 9.37 15.30 14.23
N PRO A 453 9.32 14.14 13.55
CA PRO A 453 10.16 13.00 13.91
C PRO A 453 11.65 13.19 13.62
N GLU A 454 12.03 14.11 12.72
CA GLU A 454 13.43 14.39 12.37
C GLU A 454 14.13 15.37 13.36
N LEU A 455 13.44 15.82 14.42
CA LEU A 455 14.03 16.59 15.51
C LEU A 455 14.74 15.67 16.54
N ASP A 456 15.61 14.80 16.01
CA ASP A 456 16.28 13.69 16.70
C ASP A 456 17.82 13.84 16.79
N ARG A 457 18.37 15.02 16.46
CA ARG A 457 19.82 15.28 16.36
C ARG A 457 20.61 15.02 17.66
N ASP A 458 19.95 15.09 18.81
CA ASP A 458 20.48 14.84 20.16
C ASP A 458 20.31 13.37 20.62
N ARG A 459 19.73 12.50 19.78
CA ARG A 459 19.57 11.05 20.03
C ARG A 459 20.74 10.26 19.43
N SER A 460 21.05 9.08 19.98
CA SER A 460 22.13 8.21 19.48
C SER A 460 21.85 7.70 18.06
N VAL A 461 22.89 7.18 17.37
CA VAL A 461 22.71 6.56 16.03
C VAL A 461 21.63 5.49 16.09
N SER A 462 21.72 4.59 17.08
CA SER A 462 20.78 3.51 17.31
C SER A 462 19.35 3.98 17.63
N GLN A 463 19.18 5.07 18.39
CA GLN A 463 17.87 5.67 18.67
C GLN A 463 17.23 6.28 17.42
N ARG A 464 18.00 6.97 16.57
CA ARG A 464 17.52 7.54 15.31
C ARG A 464 17.17 6.45 14.29
N ALA A 465 17.97 5.39 14.22
CA ALA A 465 17.68 4.21 13.41
C ALA A 465 16.36 3.55 13.86
N ALA A 466 16.15 3.36 15.17
CA ALA A 466 14.91 2.81 15.71
C ALA A 466 13.67 3.66 15.40
N ASN A 467 13.78 5.00 15.53
CA ASN A 467 12.73 5.94 15.13
C ASN A 467 12.37 5.78 13.65
N ARG A 468 13.37 5.71 12.77
CA ARG A 468 13.19 5.58 11.31
C ARG A 468 12.61 4.23 10.93
N LEU A 469 13.08 3.12 11.52
CA LEU A 469 12.46 1.79 11.33
C LEU A 469 10.97 1.79 11.69
N ALA A 470 10.58 2.40 12.82
CA ALA A 470 9.19 2.44 13.27
C ALA A 470 8.29 3.32 12.38
N LEU A 471 8.79 4.47 11.91
CA LEU A 471 8.08 5.31 10.95
C LEU A 471 7.95 4.62 9.58
N THR A 472 9.05 4.05 9.08
CA THR A 472 9.06 3.39 7.77
C THR A 472 8.11 2.19 7.76
N LEU A 473 8.22 1.26 8.72
CA LEU A 473 7.45 0.01 8.68
C LEU A 473 6.05 0.11 9.31
N PHE A 474 5.84 0.95 10.33
CA PHE A 474 4.57 1.02 11.09
C PHE A 474 3.89 2.39 11.07
N ASP A 475 4.44 3.39 10.39
CA ASP A 475 4.00 4.80 10.46
C ASP A 475 3.94 5.32 11.92
N SER A 476 4.84 4.87 12.80
CA SER A 476 4.67 5.01 14.25
C SER A 476 5.95 5.34 15.04
N LEU A 477 5.79 5.57 16.34
CA LEU A 477 6.86 5.64 17.33
C LEU A 477 7.53 4.26 17.53
N PRO A 478 8.81 4.22 17.96
CA PRO A 478 9.45 2.99 18.42
C PRO A 478 8.90 2.58 19.80
N SER A 479 7.69 2.03 19.82
CA SER A 479 6.96 1.52 20.99
C SER A 479 7.33 0.08 21.34
N ASP A 480 7.65 -0.71 20.32
CA ASP A 480 8.03 -2.12 20.42
C ASP A 480 9.19 -2.32 21.40
N LYS A 481 9.09 -3.36 22.24
CA LYS A 481 10.03 -3.59 23.34
C LYS A 481 11.43 -3.95 22.83
N ALA A 482 11.54 -4.87 21.87
CA ALA A 482 12.82 -5.33 21.35
C ALA A 482 13.56 -4.19 20.60
N LEU A 483 12.82 -3.39 19.84
CA LEU A 483 13.31 -2.19 19.17
C LEU A 483 13.82 -1.15 20.17
N ARG A 484 13.08 -0.89 21.26
CA ARG A 484 13.53 0.00 22.36
C ARG A 484 14.69 -0.57 23.17
N GLU A 485 14.87 -1.87 23.25
CA GLU A 485 16.00 -2.51 23.92
C GLU A 485 17.25 -2.43 23.05
N ALA A 486 17.16 -2.78 21.77
CA ALA A 486 18.24 -2.59 20.80
C ALA A 486 18.66 -1.10 20.69
N ALA A 487 17.70 -0.17 20.64
CA ALA A 487 17.95 1.28 20.62
C ALA A 487 18.73 1.79 21.84
N ARG A 488 18.40 1.30 23.05
CA ARG A 488 19.07 1.69 24.30
C ARG A 488 20.46 1.08 24.45
N ASN A 489 20.66 -0.11 23.88
CA ASN A 489 21.91 -0.87 23.96
C ASN A 489 22.91 -0.54 22.82
N ASN A 490 22.59 0.43 21.96
CA ASN A 490 23.33 0.74 20.73
C ASN A 490 23.53 -0.48 19.79
N GLN A 491 22.46 -1.26 19.60
CA GLN A 491 22.44 -2.46 18.75
C GLN A 491 21.74 -2.21 17.40
N LEU A 492 21.75 -0.97 16.90
CA LEU A 492 21.21 -0.56 15.58
C LEU A 492 22.14 0.49 14.94
N GLU A 493 23.45 0.24 14.95
CA GLU A 493 24.48 1.14 14.41
C GLU A 493 25.10 0.64 13.09
N THR A 494 24.82 -0.60 12.68
CA THR A 494 25.24 -1.16 11.39
C THR A 494 24.05 -1.57 10.53
N GLU A 495 24.23 -1.59 9.20
CA GLU A 495 23.19 -2.05 8.26
C GLU A 495 22.67 -3.45 8.59
N GLU A 496 23.55 -4.37 8.99
CA GLU A 496 23.18 -5.75 9.34
C GLU A 496 22.30 -5.82 10.60
N GLN A 497 22.59 -5.01 11.62
CA GLN A 497 21.75 -4.90 12.82
C GLN A 497 20.36 -4.34 12.49
N ILE A 498 20.34 -3.29 11.66
CA ILE A 498 19.11 -2.62 11.20
C ILE A 498 18.26 -3.58 10.35
N ARG A 499 18.92 -4.35 9.46
CA ARG A 499 18.32 -5.39 8.61
C ARG A 499 17.67 -6.51 9.41
N GLN A 500 18.37 -7.08 10.39
CA GLN A 500 17.83 -8.13 11.27
C GLN A 500 16.60 -7.62 12.05
N MET A 501 16.63 -6.37 12.51
CA MET A 501 15.49 -5.74 13.17
C MET A 501 14.31 -5.51 12.20
N ALA A 502 14.58 -5.04 10.98
CA ALA A 502 13.58 -4.84 9.93
C ALA A 502 12.91 -6.16 9.48
N GLN A 503 13.68 -7.24 9.33
CA GLN A 503 13.17 -8.58 8.99
C GLN A 503 12.21 -9.13 10.05
N ARG A 504 12.43 -8.84 11.34
CA ARG A 504 11.45 -9.12 12.38
C ARG A 504 10.20 -8.22 12.25
N MET A 505 10.39 -6.93 11.98
CA MET A 505 9.32 -5.94 11.95
C MET A 505 8.38 -6.07 10.74
N VAL A 506 8.86 -6.50 9.58
CA VAL A 506 8.01 -6.62 8.35
C VAL A 506 6.90 -7.67 8.49
N ASN A 507 7.04 -8.61 9.43
CA ASN A 507 6.06 -9.68 9.74
C ASN A 507 4.95 -9.25 10.74
N ASP A 508 4.99 -8.01 11.22
CA ASP A 508 3.98 -7.42 12.10
C ASP A 508 2.80 -6.89 11.27
N ASP A 509 1.58 -7.13 11.73
CA ASP A 509 0.35 -6.78 11.01
C ASP A 509 0.24 -5.28 10.66
N ARG A 510 0.89 -4.38 11.42
CA ARG A 510 0.99 -2.95 11.07
C ARG A 510 1.70 -2.72 9.73
N CYS A 511 2.68 -3.55 9.40
CA CYS A 511 3.35 -3.52 8.11
C CYS A 511 2.45 -4.06 7.00
N THR A 512 1.74 -5.17 7.24
CA THR A 512 0.70 -5.72 6.34
C THR A 512 -0.35 -4.67 5.96
N GLY A 513 -0.86 -3.92 6.95
CA GLY A 513 -1.80 -2.81 6.70
C GLY A 513 -1.20 -1.73 5.81
N LYS A 514 0.04 -1.32 6.06
CA LYS A 514 0.76 -0.30 5.25
C LYS A 514 1.11 -0.80 3.85
N MET A 515 1.41 -2.09 3.66
CA MET A 515 1.57 -2.72 2.34
C MET A 515 0.28 -2.59 1.52
N ARG A 516 -0.87 -2.91 2.12
CA ARG A 516 -2.17 -2.82 1.44
C ARG A 516 -2.57 -1.38 1.13
N GLU A 517 -2.34 -0.44 2.05
CA GLU A 517 -2.52 1.00 1.81
C GLU A 517 -1.62 1.50 0.64
N MET A 518 -0.37 1.03 0.55
CA MET A 518 0.55 1.32 -0.57
C MET A 518 0.07 0.73 -1.90
N LEU A 519 -0.36 -0.54 -1.92
CA LEU A 519 -0.83 -1.21 -3.14
C LEU A 519 -2.12 -0.57 -3.66
N PHE A 520 -3.02 -0.09 -2.80
CA PHE A 520 -4.21 0.68 -3.22
C PHE A 520 -3.86 2.09 -3.72
N GLU A 521 -2.77 2.70 -3.27
CA GLU A 521 -2.24 3.94 -3.86
C GLU A 521 -1.58 3.68 -5.22
N TRP A 522 -0.78 2.62 -5.34
CA TRP A 522 -0.11 2.21 -6.58
C TRP A 522 -1.11 1.76 -7.65
N LEU A 523 -2.19 1.05 -7.29
CA LEU A 523 -3.27 0.72 -8.22
C LEU A 523 -4.18 1.92 -8.58
N ASN A 524 -3.91 3.12 -8.04
CA ASN A 524 -4.75 4.31 -8.14
C ASN A 524 -6.21 4.09 -7.63
N LEU A 525 -6.41 3.17 -6.69
CA LEU A 525 -7.72 2.83 -6.13
C LEU A 525 -8.07 3.63 -4.86
N SER A 526 -7.08 4.17 -4.14
CA SER A 526 -7.27 4.84 -2.84
C SER A 526 -8.14 6.11 -2.85
N HIS A 527 -8.48 6.64 -4.03
CA HIS A 527 -9.41 7.77 -4.18
C HIS A 527 -10.87 7.34 -4.45
N LEU A 528 -11.10 6.07 -4.79
CA LEU A 528 -12.43 5.53 -5.14
C LEU A 528 -13.21 5.21 -3.87
N ARG A 529 -14.17 6.08 -3.51
CA ARG A 529 -15.02 5.89 -2.32
C ARG A 529 -16.07 4.80 -2.50
N GLU A 530 -16.61 4.68 -3.71
CA GLU A 530 -17.62 3.72 -4.13
C GLU A 530 -17.50 3.61 -5.67
N ILE A 531 -17.66 2.40 -6.23
CA ILE A 531 -17.73 2.21 -7.68
C ILE A 531 -19.21 2.12 -8.05
N THR A 532 -19.77 3.20 -8.61
CA THR A 532 -21.16 3.25 -9.08
C THR A 532 -21.23 3.12 -10.60
N LYS A 533 -22.28 2.47 -11.09
CA LYS A 533 -22.55 2.24 -12.50
C LYS A 533 -23.99 2.61 -12.85
N ASP A 534 -24.25 2.79 -14.12
CA ASP A 534 -25.60 3.02 -14.62
C ASP A 534 -26.48 1.80 -14.36
N ARG A 535 -27.66 2.02 -13.76
CA ARG A 535 -28.55 0.94 -13.30
C ARG A 535 -29.54 0.47 -14.38
N GLU A 536 -29.66 1.18 -15.49
CA GLU A 536 -30.43 0.71 -16.65
C GLU A 536 -29.55 -0.18 -17.55
N LEU A 537 -28.24 0.11 -17.62
CA LEU A 537 -27.25 -0.70 -18.34
C LEU A 537 -26.71 -1.89 -17.53
N TYR A 538 -26.47 -1.71 -16.22
CA TYR A 538 -25.83 -2.70 -15.35
C TYR A 538 -26.64 -2.92 -14.04
N PRO A 539 -27.91 -3.36 -14.12
CA PRO A 539 -28.81 -3.43 -12.96
C PRO A 539 -28.29 -4.31 -11.81
N ASP A 540 -27.56 -5.38 -12.13
CA ASP A 540 -27.02 -6.35 -11.15
C ASP A 540 -25.64 -5.96 -10.60
N PHE A 541 -25.04 -4.85 -11.07
CA PHE A 541 -23.78 -4.33 -10.55
C PHE A 541 -24.05 -3.41 -9.34
N ASP A 542 -24.41 -4.04 -8.23
CA ASP A 542 -24.71 -3.34 -6.97
C ASP A 542 -23.49 -3.21 -6.04
N SER A 543 -23.67 -2.51 -4.92
CA SER A 543 -22.60 -2.31 -3.93
C SER A 543 -22.15 -3.60 -3.23
N THR A 544 -22.98 -4.66 -3.22
CA THR A 544 -22.61 -5.96 -2.66
C THR A 544 -21.70 -6.74 -3.61
N LEU A 545 -21.93 -6.64 -4.94
CA LEU A 545 -21.01 -7.14 -5.95
C LEU A 545 -19.68 -6.38 -5.93
N VAL A 546 -19.71 -5.05 -5.77
CA VAL A 546 -18.51 -4.23 -5.62
C VAL A 546 -17.71 -4.59 -4.35
N ALA A 547 -18.39 -4.93 -3.24
CA ALA A 547 -17.73 -5.38 -2.02
C ALA A 547 -17.11 -6.78 -2.17
N ASP A 548 -17.81 -7.73 -2.81
CA ASP A 548 -17.25 -9.05 -3.13
C ASP A 548 -16.02 -8.90 -4.07
N LEU A 549 -16.08 -8.01 -5.07
CA LEU A 549 -14.96 -7.66 -5.95
C LEU A 549 -13.78 -7.00 -5.20
N ARG A 550 -14.04 -6.11 -4.24
CA ARG A 550 -12.99 -5.51 -3.40
C ARG A 550 -12.27 -6.59 -2.58
N SER A 551 -13.05 -7.50 -1.99
CA SER A 551 -12.54 -8.61 -1.19
C SER A 551 -11.75 -9.62 -2.04
N SER A 552 -12.18 -9.86 -3.28
CA SER A 552 -11.40 -10.64 -4.26
C SER A 552 -10.05 -10.01 -4.57
N LEU A 553 -10.01 -8.70 -4.83
CA LEU A 553 -8.75 -8.00 -5.10
C LEU A 553 -7.83 -7.98 -3.87
N ASN A 554 -8.39 -7.80 -2.67
CA ASN A 554 -7.61 -7.88 -1.43
C ASN A 554 -6.94 -9.26 -1.30
N ALA A 555 -7.70 -10.35 -1.45
CA ALA A 555 -7.15 -11.70 -1.33
C ALA A 555 -6.13 -12.02 -2.45
N LEU A 556 -6.32 -11.50 -3.67
CA LEU A 556 -5.32 -11.61 -4.73
C LEU A 556 -4.02 -10.86 -4.40
N LEU A 557 -4.11 -9.63 -3.86
CA LEU A 557 -2.93 -8.85 -3.45
C LEU A 557 -2.23 -9.44 -2.23
N ASP A 558 -3.00 -10.02 -1.31
CA ASP A 558 -2.49 -10.69 -0.12
C ASP A 558 -1.60 -11.89 -0.55
N ASP A 559 -2.17 -12.85 -1.28
CA ASP A 559 -1.48 -14.01 -1.87
C ASP A 559 -0.27 -13.62 -2.74
N ALA A 560 -0.43 -12.61 -3.60
CA ALA A 560 0.54 -12.36 -4.67
C ALA A 560 1.81 -11.66 -4.17
N VAL A 561 1.71 -10.76 -3.20
CA VAL A 561 2.85 -9.88 -2.81
C VAL A 561 2.96 -9.53 -1.33
N ILE A 562 1.92 -9.66 -0.51
CA ILE A 562 2.00 -9.29 0.91
C ILE A 562 2.55 -10.46 1.74
N ASP A 563 2.17 -11.69 1.40
CA ASP A 563 2.65 -12.90 2.07
C ASP A 563 4.16 -13.15 1.85
N ALA A 564 4.74 -13.97 2.71
CA ALA A 564 6.20 -14.06 2.89
C ALA A 564 6.95 -14.58 1.65
N ASP A 565 6.31 -15.44 0.85
CA ASP A 565 6.78 -16.00 -0.41
C ASP A 565 6.26 -15.26 -1.66
N GLY A 566 5.55 -14.14 -1.48
CA GLY A 566 5.00 -13.32 -2.57
C GLY A 566 6.06 -12.77 -3.55
N ASP A 567 5.64 -12.52 -4.78
CA ASP A 567 6.47 -12.18 -5.94
C ASP A 567 5.71 -11.18 -6.82
N PHE A 568 6.28 -9.98 -7.02
CA PHE A 568 5.63 -8.88 -7.77
C PHE A 568 5.17 -9.25 -9.18
N ARG A 569 5.75 -10.28 -9.81
CA ARG A 569 5.33 -10.77 -11.13
C ARG A 569 3.91 -11.36 -11.11
N LEU A 570 3.49 -11.94 -9.98
CA LEU A 570 2.15 -12.49 -9.76
C LEU A 570 1.05 -11.40 -9.79
N LEU A 571 1.41 -10.12 -9.69
CA LEU A 571 0.45 -9.04 -9.97
C LEU A 571 -0.03 -9.03 -11.43
N PHE A 572 0.70 -9.67 -12.34
CA PHE A 572 0.40 -9.76 -13.77
C PHE A 572 0.24 -11.21 -14.24
N ASP A 573 1.01 -12.15 -13.67
CA ASP A 573 1.09 -13.56 -14.07
C ASP A 573 0.23 -14.52 -13.20
N ALA A 574 -0.60 -14.02 -12.27
CA ALA A 574 -1.40 -14.89 -11.40
C ALA A 574 -2.53 -15.61 -12.18
N ASP A 575 -2.41 -16.94 -12.25
CA ASP A 575 -3.36 -17.84 -12.90
C ASP A 575 -4.57 -18.22 -12.01
N TRP A 576 -4.86 -17.42 -10.97
CA TRP A 576 -6.00 -17.60 -10.07
C TRP A 576 -6.77 -16.30 -9.81
N VAL A 577 -8.04 -16.45 -9.46
CA VAL A 577 -8.89 -15.37 -8.94
C VAL A 577 -9.66 -15.85 -7.70
N TYR A 578 -10.20 -14.90 -6.95
CA TYR A 578 -11.06 -15.18 -5.80
C TYR A 578 -12.53 -14.96 -6.19
N THR A 579 -13.39 -15.94 -5.91
CA THR A 579 -14.81 -15.89 -6.31
C THR A 579 -15.76 -16.12 -5.15
N SER A 580 -16.84 -15.33 -5.10
CA SER A 580 -18.04 -15.59 -4.30
C SER A 580 -19.12 -16.21 -5.22
N PRO A 581 -20.21 -16.79 -4.67
CA PRO A 581 -21.34 -17.23 -5.49
C PRO A 581 -21.93 -16.10 -6.37
N ARG A 582 -21.88 -14.86 -5.91
CA ARG A 582 -22.40 -13.67 -6.62
C ARG A 582 -21.49 -13.24 -7.77
N LEU A 583 -20.17 -13.27 -7.57
CA LEU A 583 -19.19 -13.04 -8.64
C LEU A 583 -19.31 -14.12 -9.73
N ALA A 584 -19.41 -15.38 -9.29
CA ALA A 584 -19.65 -16.52 -10.17
C ALA A 584 -20.94 -16.37 -11.01
N GLU A 585 -22.04 -15.91 -10.41
CA GLU A 585 -23.31 -15.65 -11.12
C GLU A 585 -23.21 -14.48 -12.12
N PHE A 586 -22.53 -13.38 -11.75
CA PHE A 586 -22.46 -12.16 -12.57
C PHE A 586 -21.49 -12.24 -13.76
N TYR A 587 -20.39 -13.01 -13.64
CA TYR A 587 -19.34 -13.16 -14.66
C TYR A 587 -19.33 -14.54 -15.35
N GLY A 588 -20.03 -15.56 -14.82
CA GLY A 588 -20.23 -16.86 -15.46
C GLY A 588 -18.97 -17.72 -15.63
N ASP A 589 -18.99 -18.63 -16.61
CA ASP A 589 -17.98 -19.68 -16.88
C ASP A 589 -16.54 -19.18 -17.14
N LEU A 590 -16.34 -17.87 -17.33
CA LEU A 590 -15.01 -17.25 -17.42
C LEU A 590 -14.41 -16.96 -16.03
N TRP A 591 -15.26 -16.69 -15.04
CA TRP A 591 -14.88 -16.48 -13.63
C TRP A 591 -15.12 -17.74 -12.76
N GLN A 592 -15.72 -18.79 -13.33
CA GLN A 592 -15.93 -20.10 -12.71
C GLN A 592 -15.09 -21.17 -13.41
N THR A 593 -14.06 -21.70 -12.74
CA THR A 593 -13.22 -22.72 -13.36
C THR A 593 -12.60 -23.69 -12.34
N GLY A 594 -12.90 -24.98 -12.56
CA GLY A 594 -12.40 -26.10 -11.75
C GLY A 594 -13.11 -26.28 -10.40
N THR A 595 -13.65 -27.48 -10.16
CA THR A 595 -13.84 -27.97 -8.79
C THR A 595 -12.48 -28.38 -8.22
N SER A 596 -11.69 -27.40 -7.78
CA SER A 596 -10.54 -27.66 -6.91
C SER A 596 -11.04 -27.90 -5.50
N GLU A 597 -10.60 -28.98 -4.86
CA GLU A 597 -10.90 -29.27 -3.45
C GLU A 597 -9.98 -28.47 -2.50
N THR A 598 -9.85 -27.18 -2.79
CA THR A 598 -9.22 -26.18 -1.95
C THR A 598 -10.20 -25.02 -1.75
N SER A 599 -11.00 -25.12 -0.69
CA SER A 599 -11.37 -23.92 0.05
C SER A 599 -10.11 -23.12 0.40
N VAL A 600 -10.26 -21.81 0.57
CA VAL A 600 -9.18 -21.00 1.17
C VAL A 600 -8.90 -21.60 2.55
N SER A 601 -7.70 -22.13 2.74
CA SER A 601 -7.21 -22.47 4.07
C SER A 601 -6.93 -21.16 4.79
N ASP A 602 -7.88 -20.71 5.62
CA ASP A 602 -7.76 -19.50 6.46
C ASP A 602 -6.63 -19.70 7.51
N GLY A 603 -5.37 -19.53 7.06
CA GLY A 603 -4.15 -19.42 7.86
C GLY A 603 -3.65 -20.65 8.64
N GLY A 604 -4.47 -21.70 8.82
CA GLY A 604 -4.17 -22.79 9.76
C GLY A 604 -4.22 -24.20 9.17
N GLU A 605 -3.46 -25.11 9.80
CA GLU A 605 -3.63 -26.57 9.61
C GLU A 605 -5.08 -26.97 9.93
N GLU A 606 -5.69 -27.81 9.10
CA GLU A 606 -7.05 -28.32 9.35
C GLU A 606 -7.08 -29.29 10.54
N ALA A 607 -7.24 -28.71 11.74
CA ALA A 607 -7.75 -29.45 12.88
C ALA A 607 -9.10 -30.10 12.49
N PRO A 608 -9.35 -31.39 12.79
CA PRO A 608 -10.57 -32.06 12.34
C PRO A 608 -11.82 -31.33 12.82
N VAL A 609 -12.54 -30.70 11.88
CA VAL A 609 -13.69 -29.85 12.22
C VAL A 609 -14.84 -30.71 12.71
N GLU A 610 -14.99 -30.80 14.04
CA GLU A 610 -16.28 -31.13 14.66
C GLU A 610 -17.32 -30.17 14.07
N ALA A 611 -18.28 -30.72 13.32
CA ALA A 611 -19.01 -29.98 12.28
C ALA A 611 -19.55 -28.64 12.78
N TYR A 612 -19.08 -27.54 12.18
CA TYR A 612 -19.49 -26.20 12.56
C TYR A 612 -21.01 -26.03 12.42
N ILE A 613 -21.68 -25.87 13.57
CA ILE A 613 -23.14 -25.83 13.68
C ILE A 613 -23.77 -24.47 13.37
N GLY A 614 -22.97 -23.47 12.98
CA GLY A 614 -23.46 -22.15 12.61
C GLY A 614 -23.81 -22.02 11.13
N LEU A 615 -24.43 -20.90 10.79
CA LEU A 615 -24.80 -20.54 9.43
C LEU A 615 -23.56 -20.03 8.68
N GLN A 616 -23.23 -20.68 7.56
CA GLN A 616 -22.13 -20.28 6.69
C GLN A 616 -22.37 -18.87 6.10
N PRO A 617 -21.31 -18.05 5.91
CA PRO A 617 -21.47 -16.71 5.37
C PRO A 617 -21.73 -16.76 3.86
N THR A 618 -22.69 -15.97 3.39
CA THR A 618 -23.20 -16.03 2.00
C THR A 618 -22.20 -15.53 0.94
N ASN A 619 -21.14 -14.83 1.36
CA ASN A 619 -20.10 -14.25 0.51
C ASN A 619 -18.71 -14.85 0.73
N ALA A 620 -18.62 -16.06 1.30
CA ALA A 620 -17.34 -16.78 1.44
C ALA A 620 -16.60 -16.86 0.10
N LEU A 621 -15.40 -16.29 0.04
CA LEU A 621 -14.54 -16.35 -1.13
C LEU A 621 -13.87 -17.72 -1.26
N LYS A 622 -13.61 -18.13 -2.50
CA LYS A 622 -12.80 -19.31 -2.85
C LYS A 622 -11.78 -18.93 -3.91
N ARG A 623 -10.52 -19.34 -3.71
CA ARG A 623 -9.49 -19.30 -4.75
C ARG A 623 -9.85 -20.33 -5.82
N VAL A 624 -9.90 -19.91 -7.07
CA VAL A 624 -10.18 -20.76 -8.23
C VAL A 624 -9.18 -20.49 -9.34
N GLN A 625 -8.91 -21.50 -10.17
CA GLN A 625 -8.07 -21.34 -11.35
C GLN A 625 -8.73 -20.32 -12.29
N ALA A 626 -8.02 -19.29 -12.69
CA ALA A 626 -8.47 -18.34 -13.70
C ALA A 626 -8.37 -18.97 -15.11
N LYS A 627 -9.05 -18.36 -16.08
CA LYS A 627 -8.93 -18.63 -17.51
C LYS A 627 -8.79 -17.30 -18.23
N ALA A 628 -8.10 -17.31 -19.37
CA ALA A 628 -8.18 -16.27 -20.38
C ALA A 628 -9.63 -15.77 -20.55
N PRO A 629 -9.90 -14.47 -20.34
CA PRO A 629 -8.95 -13.35 -20.24
C PRO A 629 -8.70 -12.85 -18.79
N TYR A 630 -9.05 -13.64 -17.78
CA TYR A 630 -8.98 -13.27 -16.36
C TYR A 630 -7.70 -13.70 -15.64
N ASP A 631 -6.83 -14.46 -16.29
CA ASP A 631 -5.55 -14.99 -15.80
C ASP A 631 -4.36 -14.01 -15.89
N HIS A 632 -4.64 -12.70 -15.90
CA HIS A 632 -3.63 -11.61 -15.95
C HIS A 632 -3.57 -10.79 -14.64
N GLY A 633 -3.74 -11.46 -13.49
CA GLY A 633 -3.66 -10.87 -12.16
C GLY A 633 -4.52 -9.60 -11.98
N VAL A 634 -3.89 -8.48 -11.64
CA VAL A 634 -4.59 -7.20 -11.39
C VAL A 634 -5.08 -6.54 -12.69
N LEU A 635 -4.42 -6.78 -13.84
CA LEU A 635 -4.76 -6.13 -15.12
C LEU A 635 -6.13 -6.56 -15.65
N SER A 636 -6.49 -7.82 -15.44
CA SER A 636 -7.80 -8.36 -15.80
C SER A 636 -8.85 -8.21 -14.69
N HIS A 637 -8.44 -7.87 -13.46
CA HIS A 637 -9.33 -7.92 -12.30
C HIS A 637 -10.51 -6.92 -12.42
N PRO A 638 -11.77 -7.38 -12.38
CA PRO A 638 -12.93 -6.52 -12.70
C PRO A 638 -13.10 -5.32 -11.77
N TYR A 639 -12.65 -5.38 -10.52
CA TYR A 639 -12.63 -4.21 -9.62
C TYR A 639 -11.81 -3.05 -10.19
N LEU A 640 -10.60 -3.33 -10.72
CA LEU A 640 -9.72 -2.32 -11.32
C LEU A 640 -10.31 -1.84 -12.66
N MET A 641 -10.76 -2.77 -13.51
CA MET A 641 -11.37 -2.41 -14.81
C MET A 641 -12.64 -1.56 -14.65
N SER A 642 -13.40 -1.77 -13.57
CA SER A 642 -14.58 -0.96 -13.22
C SER A 642 -14.21 0.39 -12.63
N GLY A 643 -13.19 0.45 -11.75
CA GLY A 643 -12.69 1.70 -11.16
C GLY A 643 -12.03 2.64 -12.17
N LEU A 644 -11.50 2.10 -13.27
CA LEU A 644 -10.89 2.84 -14.39
C LEU A 644 -11.87 3.12 -15.55
N ALA A 645 -13.19 2.98 -15.34
CA ALA A 645 -14.23 3.24 -16.35
C ALA A 645 -15.28 4.24 -15.85
N TYR A 646 -16.07 4.83 -16.77
CA TYR A 646 -17.21 5.69 -16.41
C TYR A 646 -18.39 4.85 -15.89
N SER A 647 -19.51 5.49 -15.54
CA SER A 647 -20.71 4.81 -15.04
C SER A 647 -21.38 3.92 -16.09
N ASP A 648 -21.28 4.33 -17.36
CA ASP A 648 -21.95 3.82 -18.54
C ASP A 648 -20.99 3.14 -19.53
N THR A 649 -19.86 3.80 -19.83
CA THR A 649 -18.89 3.41 -20.88
C THR A 649 -17.48 3.15 -20.36
N THR A 650 -16.67 2.44 -21.16
CA THR A 650 -15.24 2.25 -20.94
C THR A 650 -14.45 3.57 -21.03
N SER A 651 -13.24 3.59 -20.46
CA SER A 651 -12.32 4.74 -20.56
C SER A 651 -10.89 4.27 -20.81
N PRO A 652 -10.48 4.10 -22.09
CA PRO A 652 -9.08 3.82 -22.41
C PRO A 652 -8.18 4.99 -22.04
N ILE A 653 -8.71 6.22 -21.90
CA ILE A 653 -7.93 7.35 -21.38
C ILE A 653 -7.54 7.11 -19.90
N HIS A 654 -8.49 6.72 -19.04
CA HIS A 654 -8.17 6.43 -17.64
C HIS A 654 -7.30 5.18 -17.49
N ARG A 655 -7.59 4.11 -18.25
CA ARG A 655 -6.78 2.88 -18.28
C ARG A 655 -5.35 3.15 -18.78
N GLY A 656 -5.18 3.97 -19.82
CA GLY A 656 -3.88 4.39 -20.33
C GLY A 656 -3.09 5.28 -19.36
N VAL A 657 -3.76 6.23 -18.68
CA VAL A 657 -3.16 7.05 -17.62
C VAL A 657 -2.71 6.19 -16.43
N PHE A 658 -3.49 5.17 -16.06
CA PHE A 658 -3.11 4.18 -15.05
C PHE A 658 -1.83 3.43 -15.47
N LEU A 659 -1.82 2.80 -16.64
CA LEU A 659 -0.68 2.02 -17.13
C LEU A 659 0.60 2.87 -17.21
N ILE A 660 0.55 4.03 -17.85
CA ILE A 660 1.75 4.84 -18.09
C ILE A 660 2.31 5.47 -16.80
N ARG A 661 1.46 5.91 -15.86
CA ARG A 661 1.87 6.67 -14.67
C ARG A 661 2.10 5.84 -13.41
N TYR A 662 1.44 4.69 -13.30
CA TYR A 662 1.46 3.86 -12.10
C TYR A 662 2.18 2.53 -12.33
N MET A 663 1.89 1.83 -13.43
CA MET A 663 2.66 0.62 -13.77
C MET A 663 4.05 1.03 -14.24
N LEU A 664 4.14 1.79 -15.35
CA LEU A 664 5.41 2.16 -16.01
C LEU A 664 6.11 3.40 -15.40
N GLY A 665 5.57 3.96 -14.32
CA GLY A 665 6.22 5.04 -13.54
C GLY A 665 6.44 6.40 -14.24
N ARG A 666 5.98 6.59 -15.48
CA ARG A 666 6.27 7.79 -16.31
C ARG A 666 5.56 9.06 -15.82
N THR A 667 6.16 10.19 -16.16
CA THR A 667 5.77 11.54 -15.78
C THR A 667 4.77 12.15 -16.77
N LEU A 668 3.48 11.95 -16.52
CA LEU A 668 2.44 12.74 -17.21
C LEU A 668 2.35 14.17 -16.66
N GLN A 669 2.53 15.14 -17.55
CA GLN A 669 2.24 16.56 -17.31
C GLN A 669 0.72 16.81 -17.27
N PRO A 670 0.23 17.79 -16.50
CA PRO A 670 -1.19 18.15 -16.51
C PRO A 670 -1.67 18.64 -17.89
N PRO A 671 -2.87 18.23 -18.34
CA PRO A 671 -3.42 18.65 -19.63
C PRO A 671 -3.77 20.15 -19.63
N ASN A 672 -3.66 20.80 -20.78
CA ASN A 672 -3.94 22.23 -20.92
C ASN A 672 -5.45 22.57 -20.81
N ALA A 673 -6.32 21.60 -21.06
CA ALA A 673 -7.76 21.67 -20.89
C ALA A 673 -8.31 20.26 -20.63
N ALA A 674 -9.48 20.16 -20.00
CA ALA A 674 -10.22 18.92 -19.81
C ALA A 674 -11.62 19.05 -20.44
N PHE A 675 -12.09 17.98 -21.07
CA PHE A 675 -13.36 17.94 -21.80
C PHE A 675 -14.14 16.67 -21.46
N THR A 676 -15.46 16.74 -21.49
CA THR A 676 -16.34 15.55 -21.40
C THR A 676 -16.06 14.59 -22.56
N PRO A 677 -16.04 13.26 -22.35
CA PRO A 677 -15.96 12.29 -23.44
C PRO A 677 -17.09 12.47 -24.48
N LEU A 678 -16.83 12.12 -25.74
CA LEU A 678 -17.89 11.99 -26.76
C LEU A 678 -18.85 10.86 -26.36
N SER A 679 -20.11 11.21 -26.09
CA SER A 679 -21.16 10.26 -25.71
C SER A 679 -21.41 9.21 -26.82
N PRO A 680 -21.62 7.92 -26.46
CA PRO A 680 -22.07 6.89 -27.39
C PRO A 680 -23.37 7.25 -28.11
N ASP A 681 -24.33 7.91 -27.45
CA ASP A 681 -25.64 8.25 -28.02
C ASP A 681 -25.54 9.25 -29.19
N LEU A 682 -24.52 10.11 -29.17
CA LEU A 682 -24.23 11.07 -30.22
C LEU A 682 -23.42 10.47 -31.38
N HIS A 683 -22.75 9.34 -31.14
CA HIS A 683 -21.89 8.65 -32.09
C HIS A 683 -22.05 7.11 -32.04
N PRO A 684 -23.26 6.56 -32.24
CA PRO A 684 -23.55 5.14 -32.01
C PRO A 684 -22.89 4.20 -33.03
N ASP A 685 -22.51 4.72 -34.20
CA ASP A 685 -21.77 3.97 -35.23
C ASP A 685 -20.26 3.87 -34.95
N LEU A 686 -19.74 4.53 -33.92
CA LEU A 686 -18.33 4.50 -33.52
C LEU A 686 -18.13 3.65 -32.26
N THR A 687 -16.98 2.97 -32.15
CA THR A 687 -16.48 2.33 -30.91
C THR A 687 -15.86 3.34 -29.95
N THR A 688 -15.61 2.98 -28.68
CA THR A 688 -14.85 3.86 -27.75
C THR A 688 -13.49 4.25 -28.33
N ARG A 689 -12.79 3.33 -28.99
CA ARG A 689 -11.51 3.60 -29.67
C ARG A 689 -11.64 4.69 -30.74
N GLU A 690 -12.62 4.56 -31.63
CA GLU A 690 -12.89 5.56 -32.68
C GLU A 690 -13.36 6.90 -32.09
N ARG A 691 -14.23 6.90 -31.06
CA ARG A 691 -14.68 8.12 -30.35
C ARG A 691 -13.50 8.85 -29.70
N VAL A 692 -12.61 8.12 -29.01
CA VAL A 692 -11.41 8.70 -28.35
C VAL A 692 -10.40 9.19 -29.37
N GLN A 693 -10.15 8.46 -30.46
CA GLN A 693 -9.28 8.92 -31.56
C GLN A 693 -9.81 10.20 -32.21
N LEU A 694 -11.12 10.27 -32.50
CA LEU A 694 -11.77 11.47 -33.04
C LEU A 694 -11.68 12.66 -32.08
N GLN A 695 -11.94 12.44 -30.78
CA GLN A 695 -11.89 13.50 -29.78
C GLN A 695 -10.48 14.04 -29.53
N THR A 696 -9.47 13.19 -29.61
CA THR A 696 -8.07 13.52 -29.26
C THR A 696 -7.19 13.79 -30.49
N SER A 697 -7.76 13.85 -31.70
CA SER A 697 -7.02 14.12 -32.93
C SER A 697 -6.31 15.49 -33.02
N PRO A 698 -6.70 16.57 -32.31
CA PRO A 698 -5.94 17.82 -32.32
C PRO A 698 -4.52 17.65 -31.78
N GLU A 699 -3.56 18.33 -32.40
CA GLU A 699 -2.13 18.31 -32.04
C GLU A 699 -1.88 18.58 -30.54
N THR A 700 -2.61 19.56 -29.99
CA THR A 700 -2.55 19.95 -28.56
C THR A 700 -3.00 18.84 -27.60
N CYS A 701 -3.77 17.86 -28.07
CA CYS A 701 -4.12 16.64 -27.33
C CYS A 701 -3.07 15.54 -27.53
N GLN A 702 -2.54 15.39 -28.74
CA GLN A 702 -1.57 14.34 -29.09
C GLN A 702 -0.26 14.41 -28.31
N VAL A 703 0.13 15.58 -27.78
CA VAL A 703 1.23 15.76 -26.81
C VAL A 703 1.23 14.71 -25.70
N CYS A 704 0.05 14.34 -25.18
CA CYS A 704 -0.12 13.28 -24.18
C CYS A 704 -0.84 12.05 -24.75
N HIS A 705 -1.84 12.24 -25.61
CA HIS A 705 -2.71 11.16 -26.08
C HIS A 705 -2.04 10.17 -27.04
N SER A 706 -0.95 10.56 -27.71
CA SER A 706 -0.12 9.64 -28.52
C SER A 706 0.43 8.46 -27.70
N LYS A 707 0.65 8.65 -26.40
CA LYS A 707 1.18 7.66 -25.45
C LYS A 707 0.09 7.02 -24.61
N ILE A 708 -0.83 7.85 -24.07
CA ILE A 708 -1.93 7.40 -23.21
C ILE A 708 -2.86 6.44 -23.96
N ASN A 709 -3.32 6.82 -25.16
CA ASN A 709 -4.38 6.08 -25.86
C ASN A 709 -3.91 4.67 -26.26
N GLN A 710 -2.66 4.55 -26.75
CA GLN A 710 -2.11 3.30 -27.26
C GLN A 710 -1.97 2.23 -26.15
N LEU A 711 -1.50 2.61 -24.97
CA LEU A 711 -1.55 1.74 -23.79
C LEU A 711 -3.01 1.45 -23.37
N GLY A 712 -3.84 2.49 -23.34
CA GLY A 712 -5.24 2.38 -22.91
C GLY A 712 -6.10 1.40 -23.71
N PHE A 713 -5.87 1.29 -25.02
CA PHE A 713 -6.64 0.39 -25.87
C PHE A 713 -6.37 -1.10 -25.64
N THR A 714 -5.21 -1.48 -25.06
CA THR A 714 -4.88 -2.88 -24.71
C THR A 714 -5.83 -3.52 -23.71
N LEU A 715 -6.65 -2.71 -23.03
CA LEU A 715 -7.63 -3.10 -22.03
C LEU A 715 -9.09 -2.82 -22.47
N GLU A 716 -9.36 -2.45 -23.73
CA GLU A 716 -10.73 -2.19 -24.20
C GLU A 716 -11.58 -3.46 -24.38
N THR A 717 -10.96 -4.63 -24.35
CA THR A 717 -11.59 -5.95 -24.23
C THR A 717 -12.43 -6.11 -22.95
N PHE A 718 -12.28 -5.25 -21.95
CA PHE A 718 -13.14 -5.22 -20.76
C PHE A 718 -14.15 -4.08 -20.85
N ASP A 719 -15.42 -4.33 -20.51
CA ASP A 719 -16.48 -3.31 -20.48
C ASP A 719 -16.38 -2.38 -19.24
N ALA A 720 -17.43 -1.58 -18.97
CA ALA A 720 -17.44 -0.66 -17.84
C ALA A 720 -17.56 -1.35 -16.46
N VAL A 721 -17.91 -2.63 -16.41
CA VAL A 721 -18.01 -3.48 -15.19
C VAL A 721 -16.95 -4.60 -15.17
N GLY A 722 -15.96 -4.54 -16.06
CA GLY A 722 -14.89 -5.54 -16.15
C GLY A 722 -15.33 -6.89 -16.74
N ARG A 723 -16.49 -6.98 -17.39
CA ARG A 723 -16.87 -8.16 -18.19
C ARG A 723 -16.07 -8.15 -19.49
N PHE A 724 -15.60 -9.32 -19.93
CA PHE A 724 -14.97 -9.45 -21.24
C PHE A 724 -15.95 -9.24 -22.40
N ARG A 725 -15.49 -8.58 -23.46
CA ARG A 725 -16.20 -8.35 -24.73
C ARG A 725 -15.23 -8.44 -25.92
N GLU A 726 -15.64 -9.17 -26.96
CA GLU A 726 -14.97 -9.14 -28.28
C GLU A 726 -15.43 -7.94 -29.14
N LYS A 727 -16.59 -7.37 -28.82
CA LYS A 727 -17.34 -6.44 -29.69
C LYS A 727 -17.89 -5.23 -28.94
N GLU A 728 -18.02 -4.14 -29.68
CA GLU A 728 -18.83 -2.98 -29.30
C GLU A 728 -19.88 -2.74 -30.40
N GLY A 729 -21.16 -2.81 -30.03
CA GLY A 729 -22.27 -2.80 -30.99
C GLY A 729 -22.18 -3.98 -31.97
N GLN A 730 -21.81 -3.69 -33.23
CA GLN A 730 -21.59 -4.69 -34.28
C GLN A 730 -20.13 -4.77 -34.76
N LYS A 731 -19.23 -3.94 -34.22
CA LYS A 731 -17.81 -3.90 -34.58
C LYS A 731 -16.99 -4.81 -33.66
N GLN A 732 -15.96 -5.45 -34.21
CA GLN A 732 -14.92 -6.09 -33.39
C GLN A 732 -14.10 -5.01 -32.67
N ILE A 733 -13.64 -5.31 -31.46
CA ILE A 733 -12.74 -4.43 -30.71
C ILE A 733 -11.31 -4.63 -31.20
N ASP A 734 -10.67 -3.52 -31.56
CA ASP A 734 -9.24 -3.46 -31.84
C ASP A 734 -8.53 -3.07 -30.53
N ALA A 735 -7.91 -4.05 -29.88
CA ALA A 735 -7.13 -3.88 -28.66
C ALA A 735 -5.62 -3.65 -28.91
N SER A 736 -5.20 -3.46 -30.16
CA SER A 736 -3.78 -3.25 -30.47
C SER A 736 -3.27 -1.93 -29.89
N GLY A 737 -2.02 -1.93 -29.43
CA GLY A 737 -1.40 -0.80 -28.77
C GLY A 737 0.12 -0.79 -28.94
N SER A 738 0.75 0.23 -28.39
CA SER A 738 2.20 0.39 -28.39
C SER A 738 2.67 1.26 -27.24
N TYR A 739 3.89 1.02 -26.77
CA TYR A 739 4.61 1.84 -25.80
C TYR A 739 6.00 2.18 -26.34
N ILE A 740 6.58 3.29 -25.88
CA ILE A 740 7.99 3.61 -26.13
C ILE A 740 8.63 3.84 -24.77
N ASP A 741 9.59 3.00 -24.41
CA ASP A 741 10.19 2.95 -23.07
C ASP A 741 11.13 4.14 -22.78
N GLN A 742 11.78 4.15 -21.61
CA GLN A 742 12.78 5.18 -21.28
C GLN A 742 14.05 5.11 -22.15
N ASN A 743 14.35 3.96 -22.77
CA ASN A 743 15.48 3.79 -23.69
C ASN A 743 15.17 4.27 -25.12
N GLY A 744 13.89 4.34 -25.49
CA GLY A 744 13.40 4.68 -26.83
C GLY A 744 13.01 3.46 -27.69
N GLU A 745 12.99 2.25 -27.14
CA GLU A 745 12.51 1.06 -27.85
C GLU A 745 10.98 1.05 -27.95
N THR A 746 10.45 0.68 -29.11
CA THR A 746 9.00 0.62 -29.35
C THR A 746 8.47 -0.79 -29.15
N VAL A 747 7.73 -0.99 -28.07
CA VAL A 747 7.02 -2.24 -27.76
C VAL A 747 5.62 -2.19 -28.37
N THR A 748 5.16 -3.28 -28.97
CA THR A 748 3.82 -3.38 -29.58
C THR A 748 2.99 -4.49 -28.93
N PHE A 749 1.71 -4.23 -28.69
CA PHE A 749 0.77 -5.14 -28.05
C PHE A 749 -0.41 -5.43 -28.97
N THR A 750 -0.93 -6.66 -28.94
CA THR A 750 -2.18 -7.06 -29.63
C THR A 750 -3.40 -7.00 -28.72
N GLY A 751 -3.19 -7.07 -27.41
CA GLY A 751 -4.22 -7.00 -26.37
C GLY A 751 -3.61 -7.04 -24.96
N THR A 752 -4.41 -7.48 -23.98
CA THR A 752 -4.00 -7.55 -22.57
C THR A 752 -2.87 -8.54 -22.32
N ASP A 753 -2.90 -9.69 -23.00
CA ASP A 753 -1.95 -10.81 -22.83
C ASP A 753 -0.49 -10.40 -23.06
N ASP A 754 -0.22 -9.58 -24.08
CA ASP A 754 1.14 -9.09 -24.38
C ASP A 754 1.61 -8.04 -23.36
N LEU A 755 0.69 -7.29 -22.77
CA LEU A 755 0.98 -6.32 -21.71
C LEU A 755 1.29 -7.04 -20.39
N ALA A 756 0.51 -8.07 -20.07
CA ALA A 756 0.74 -8.94 -18.91
C ALA A 756 2.12 -9.61 -18.98
N GLN A 757 2.53 -10.13 -20.16
CA GLN A 757 3.87 -10.68 -20.38
C GLN A 757 5.01 -9.64 -20.32
N TYR A 758 4.73 -8.35 -20.58
CA TYR A 758 5.75 -7.30 -20.64
C TYR A 758 6.07 -6.70 -19.26
N LEU A 759 5.07 -6.39 -18.43
CA LEU A 759 5.27 -5.68 -17.16
C LEU A 759 6.17 -6.42 -16.14
N PRO A 760 6.07 -7.75 -15.94
CA PRO A 760 6.99 -8.55 -15.10
C PRO A 760 8.47 -8.44 -15.44
N GLY A 761 8.79 -8.09 -16.69
CA GLY A 761 10.17 -7.93 -17.17
C GLY A 761 10.63 -6.48 -17.34
N SER A 762 9.70 -5.51 -17.28
CA SER A 762 9.98 -4.13 -17.72
C SER A 762 10.75 -3.31 -16.68
N ASP A 763 11.90 -2.74 -17.07
CA ASP A 763 12.69 -1.81 -16.26
C ASP A 763 11.87 -0.59 -15.79
N ASP A 764 10.99 -0.08 -16.66
CA ASP A 764 10.06 1.00 -16.34
C ASP A 764 9.07 0.60 -15.23
N ALA A 765 8.58 -0.66 -15.26
CA ALA A 765 7.67 -1.18 -14.25
C ALA A 765 8.36 -1.39 -12.89
N HIS A 766 9.56 -1.98 -12.89
CA HIS A 766 10.36 -2.14 -11.67
C HIS A 766 10.72 -0.78 -11.05
N ARG A 767 11.15 0.19 -11.87
CA ARG A 767 11.49 1.55 -11.43
C ARG A 767 10.27 2.28 -10.87
N GLY A 768 9.13 2.16 -11.55
CA GLY A 768 7.84 2.71 -11.10
C GLY A 768 7.44 2.17 -9.73
N PHE A 769 7.38 0.84 -9.58
CA PHE A 769 6.97 0.18 -8.34
C PHE A 769 7.94 0.47 -7.17
N VAL A 770 9.24 0.27 -7.35
CA VAL A 770 10.25 0.48 -6.29
C VAL A 770 10.29 1.94 -5.84
N SER A 771 10.22 2.90 -6.77
CA SER A 771 10.19 4.33 -6.43
C SER A 771 8.91 4.71 -5.68
N ARG A 772 7.75 4.15 -6.06
CA ARG A 772 6.46 4.32 -5.35
C ARG A 772 6.50 3.70 -3.95
N ALA A 773 7.01 2.49 -3.79
CA ALA A 773 7.14 1.81 -2.51
C ALA A 773 8.03 2.60 -1.54
N PHE A 774 9.22 3.04 -1.97
CA PHE A 774 10.10 3.87 -1.13
C PHE A 774 9.38 5.17 -0.71
N GLN A 775 8.78 5.87 -1.66
CA GLN A 775 8.07 7.13 -1.41
C GLN A 775 6.92 6.97 -0.41
N HIS A 776 6.07 5.94 -0.58
CA HIS A 776 4.97 5.66 0.35
C HIS A 776 5.48 5.28 1.74
N PHE A 777 6.52 4.44 1.84
CA PHE A 777 6.99 3.95 3.14
C PHE A 777 7.79 4.99 3.91
N VAL A 778 8.62 5.81 3.25
CA VAL A 778 9.55 6.75 3.87
C VAL A 778 9.03 8.20 3.91
N LYS A 779 7.99 8.54 3.13
CA LYS A 779 7.42 9.91 2.95
C LYS A 779 8.47 10.97 2.49
N GLN A 780 9.54 10.51 1.85
CA GLN A 780 10.64 11.31 1.31
C GLN A 780 11.05 10.74 -0.06
N PRO A 781 11.57 11.55 -1.01
CA PRO A 781 12.06 11.05 -2.29
C PRO A 781 13.38 10.28 -2.11
N ILE A 782 13.52 9.11 -2.76
CA ILE A 782 14.69 8.23 -2.62
C ILE A 782 16.03 8.93 -2.95
N ALA A 783 16.04 9.83 -3.93
CA ALA A 783 17.23 10.59 -4.30
C ALA A 783 17.77 11.51 -3.17
N ALA A 784 16.99 11.78 -2.11
CA ALA A 784 17.48 12.49 -0.92
C ALA A 784 18.43 11.63 -0.05
N TYR A 785 18.51 10.32 -0.32
CA TYR A 785 19.42 9.37 0.34
C TYR A 785 20.67 9.08 -0.51
N GLY A 786 20.67 9.46 -1.78
CA GLY A 786 21.77 9.33 -2.75
C GLY A 786 21.22 9.18 -4.17
N PRO A 787 21.93 9.66 -5.22
CA PRO A 787 21.43 9.60 -6.59
C PRO A 787 21.28 8.17 -7.12
N GLU A 788 22.22 7.27 -6.79
CA GLU A 788 22.26 5.88 -7.24
C GLU A 788 21.35 4.94 -6.42
N LYS A 789 20.74 5.43 -5.32
CA LYS A 789 20.03 4.58 -4.35
C LYS A 789 18.75 3.94 -4.88
N LEU A 790 18.16 4.46 -5.96
CA LEU A 790 17.03 3.81 -6.64
C LEU A 790 17.49 2.59 -7.45
N ASP A 791 18.59 2.73 -8.18
CA ASP A 791 19.10 1.68 -9.06
C ASP A 791 19.70 0.54 -8.23
N GLU A 792 20.43 0.86 -7.14
CA GLU A 792 20.82 -0.11 -6.10
C GLU A 792 19.63 -0.91 -5.54
N LEU A 793 18.49 -0.26 -5.33
CA LEU A 793 17.31 -0.86 -4.71
C LEU A 793 16.54 -1.74 -5.72
N ILE A 794 16.51 -1.36 -7.01
CA ILE A 794 15.96 -2.17 -8.09
C ILE A 794 16.78 -3.45 -8.30
N GLU A 795 18.11 -3.37 -8.28
CA GLU A 795 18.97 -4.55 -8.39
C GLU A 795 18.82 -5.48 -7.17
N LYS A 796 18.68 -4.93 -5.96
CA LYS A 796 18.34 -5.70 -4.76
C LYS A 796 16.96 -6.36 -4.86
N PHE A 797 15.97 -5.69 -5.42
CA PHE A 797 14.63 -6.24 -5.63
C PHE A 797 14.62 -7.40 -6.62
N ARG A 798 15.35 -7.27 -7.74
CA ARG A 798 15.60 -8.34 -8.72
C ARG A 798 16.32 -9.53 -8.07
N ALA A 799 17.41 -9.28 -7.34
CA ALA A 799 18.19 -10.31 -6.65
C ALA A 799 17.41 -11.01 -5.53
N GLY A 800 16.47 -10.31 -4.88
CA GLY A 800 15.54 -10.85 -3.88
C GLY A 800 14.32 -11.58 -4.45
N ASN A 801 14.35 -11.98 -5.73
CA ASN A 801 13.24 -12.58 -6.49
C ASN A 801 11.92 -11.80 -6.34
N PHE A 802 11.98 -10.48 -6.55
CA PHE A 802 10.80 -9.60 -6.66
C PHE A 802 9.85 -9.62 -5.45
N ASN A 803 10.33 -10.08 -4.28
CA ASN A 803 9.55 -10.18 -3.06
C ASN A 803 9.42 -8.81 -2.36
N LEU A 804 8.18 -8.44 -2.01
CA LEU A 804 7.88 -7.13 -1.41
C LEU A 804 8.43 -7.00 0.02
N GLN A 805 8.40 -8.06 0.83
CA GLN A 805 8.92 -7.99 2.20
C GLN A 805 10.43 -7.71 2.20
N ASN A 806 11.19 -8.37 1.32
CA ASN A 806 12.61 -8.10 1.08
C ASN A 806 12.85 -6.65 0.61
N LEU A 807 12.03 -6.14 -0.31
CA LEU A 807 12.08 -4.74 -0.76
C LEU A 807 11.85 -3.76 0.41
N LEU A 808 10.86 -4.01 1.28
CA LEU A 808 10.61 -3.17 2.45
C LEU A 808 11.75 -3.21 3.48
N VAL A 809 12.42 -4.35 3.64
CA VAL A 809 13.62 -4.46 4.49
C VAL A 809 14.74 -3.58 3.95
N GLU A 810 15.01 -3.57 2.65
CA GLU A 810 16.02 -2.68 2.04
C GLU A 810 15.63 -1.20 2.13
N ILE A 811 14.35 -0.86 1.88
CA ILE A 811 13.82 0.50 2.08
C ILE A 811 14.03 0.96 3.53
N ALA A 812 13.74 0.09 4.50
CA ALA A 812 13.90 0.37 5.94
C ALA A 812 15.36 0.53 6.36
N VAL A 813 16.30 -0.23 5.76
CA VAL A 813 17.74 -0.03 5.94
C VAL A 813 18.15 1.35 5.42
N ILE A 814 17.86 1.68 4.16
CA ILE A 814 18.21 2.98 3.55
C ILE A 814 17.60 4.14 4.36
N ALA A 815 16.34 4.03 4.77
CA ALA A 815 15.66 5.04 5.56
C ALA A 815 16.27 5.25 6.95
N ALA A 816 16.76 4.19 7.60
CA ALA A 816 17.41 4.24 8.90
C ALA A 816 18.86 4.76 8.85
N THR A 817 19.57 4.57 7.72
CA THR A 817 20.93 5.06 7.47
C THR A 817 20.98 6.23 6.47
N PRO A 818 20.35 7.39 6.76
CA PRO A 818 20.41 8.53 5.84
C PRO A 818 21.84 9.08 5.72
N PRO A 819 22.18 9.72 4.58
CA PRO A 819 23.47 10.34 4.38
C PRO A 819 23.75 11.39 5.46
N ALA A 820 25.03 11.58 5.80
CA ALA A 820 25.45 12.61 6.73
C ALA A 820 24.95 13.98 6.23
N PRO A 821 24.42 14.85 7.11
CA PRO A 821 23.87 16.13 6.70
C PRO A 821 24.98 16.98 6.06
N THR A 822 24.85 17.22 4.76
CA THR A 822 25.80 18.06 4.02
C THR A 822 25.89 19.41 4.70
N SER A 823 27.10 19.79 5.16
CA SER A 823 27.37 21.14 5.65
C SER A 823 26.79 22.15 4.65
N PRO A 824 26.07 23.20 5.10
CA PRO A 824 25.53 24.19 4.18
C PRO A 824 26.70 24.81 3.41
N THR A 825 26.75 24.58 2.10
CA THR A 825 27.67 25.28 1.22
C THR A 825 27.40 26.76 1.40
N SER A 826 28.44 27.51 1.77
CA SER A 826 28.35 28.96 1.93
C SER A 826 28.23 29.59 0.54
N ASN A 827 27.02 29.60 -0.01
CA ASN A 827 26.65 30.40 -1.17
C ASN A 827 26.59 31.88 -0.78
N THR A 828 27.74 32.40 -0.36
CA THR A 828 28.08 33.82 -0.39
C THR A 828 28.61 34.11 -1.79
N ASP A 829 27.70 34.14 -2.76
CA ASP A 829 27.89 34.81 -4.04
C ASP A 829 26.75 35.83 -4.22
N SER A 830 27.06 36.93 -4.90
CA SER A 830 26.41 38.25 -4.75
C SER A 830 25.39 38.61 -5.82
#